data_AF-A0AAY4EUU8-F1
#
_entry.id   AF-A0AAY4EUU8-F1
#
_cell.length_a   1.000
_cell.length_b   1.000
_cell.length_c   1.000
_cell.angle_alpha   90.00
_cell.angle_beta   90.00
_cell.angle_gamma   90.00
#
_symmetry.space_group_name_H-M   'P 1'
#
loop_
_entity.id
_entity.type
_entity.pdbx_description
1 polymer ?
#
loop_
_entity_poly.entity_id
_entity_poly.type
_entity_poly.pdbx_seq_one_letter_code
_entity_poly.pdbx_strand_id
1 'polypeptide(L)'
;MAQGDDDDVPLILTWDEDANSGLLSDGALERVDENGTGDCDGVGDASVPKPVPVHSRAQISNRQSWEINYQEAAIYLQEGENNDKFFTHPRNPQALNAYLFAHNHLFYLMELLTGVLLMMLSLSEAPAVPSLRLDVYVHATLELLALVMVAFELCMKLRWLGFHTFIRHKRTMVKTSVLLIQFIEAIVILVRQTSHLRVTRALRPIFLVDCRYCGAVRRNLRQIFQSLPPFIDILLLLFFFMVIFYFNTLENSIVSLFVLLTTANFPDVMMPAYSRNRWSCVFFIIYLSIELYFIMNLLLAVVFDTFNGVEKMKFKSLLLHKRSAIDHAFHLLVTRQRPDGISLKQFDGLMRFYKPRMCARDRFLTYKALNQSDTPALCLEDFYKFYEVIGLTWKARQSREHWFDDFSHTMFLIFKGIYILVKSKAFQYAMYVVVAVNGIWILVETNMLNGGLRSGTVARSYIVFLTIYGVEMLLKITGLGPMAYFSSGWNLFDFLVTVIAFLGLIATAFNMEPFYFIVILRLLQLLRLFKIKQRFRNVLDTMFELFPRMASLGLTLIIFYYSFAIVGMEFFADVIYPNCCNTSTVADAYRQVNITIGNDTVLQDGYYYLNNFNNILSSFVTLFELTVVNNWYITMEGVTSQTSHWSRLYFMTFYIVTMVVMTIIVAFILDAFVFRMNYSRKNRETLDNSEGSVLDSVVFLGRRARTKSDLSMKMYEEEIQEWYEEFSRIISSQQSTSLAVSFRWKRHLLCDQPGPSVHVNAVQGRVPHLLFLVALCVLSYRV
;
A
#
# COMPACT_ATOMS: atom_id res chain seq x y z
N MET A 1 6.10 3.10 34.53
CA MET A 1 7.20 3.48 33.63
C MET A 1 6.59 4.05 32.36
N ALA A 2 6.42 5.37 32.32
CA ALA A 2 5.79 6.09 31.22
C ALA A 2 6.74 7.22 30.82
N GLN A 3 7.56 6.97 29.80
CA GLN A 3 8.36 7.97 29.08
C GLN A 3 8.91 7.27 27.84
N GLY A 4 8.30 7.50 26.68
CA GLY A 4 8.76 6.90 25.43
C GLY A 4 7.80 6.89 24.23
N ASP A 5 6.79 7.77 24.16
CA ASP A 5 5.95 7.92 22.95
C ASP A 5 6.02 9.36 22.43
N ASP A 6 7.04 9.63 21.62
CA ASP A 6 7.25 10.90 20.89
C ASP A 6 6.88 10.77 19.40
N ASP A 7 6.29 9.65 18.98
CA ASP A 7 6.02 9.37 17.56
C ASP A 7 4.57 9.71 17.12
N ASP A 8 3.66 10.03 18.05
CA ASP A 8 2.26 10.38 17.75
C ASP A 8 1.88 11.84 18.06
N VAL A 9 2.86 12.68 18.42
CA VAL A 9 2.68 14.13 18.32
C VAL A 9 2.84 14.50 16.83
N PRO A 10 1.94 15.32 16.24
CA PRO A 10 2.19 15.91 14.93
C PRO A 10 3.36 16.89 15.06
N LEU A 11 4.59 16.39 15.02
CA LEU A 11 5.83 17.12 14.82
C LEU A 11 5.95 17.56 13.35
N ILE A 12 4.86 18.19 12.86
CA ILE A 12 4.81 19.14 11.75
C ILE A 12 5.15 20.56 12.29
N LEU A 13 5.35 20.70 13.61
CA LEU A 13 5.41 21.97 14.34
C LEU A 13 6.81 22.55 14.59
N THR A 14 7.83 22.23 13.79
CA THR A 14 9.05 23.06 13.75
C THR A 14 9.01 23.90 12.48
N TRP A 15 8.37 25.07 12.57
CA TRP A 15 8.63 26.18 11.66
C TRP A 15 10.04 26.72 11.97
N ASP A 16 10.88 26.82 10.96
CA ASP A 16 12.22 27.44 11.07
C ASP A 16 12.07 28.92 11.44
N GLU A 17 12.66 29.32 12.58
CA GLU A 17 12.98 30.72 12.90
C GLU A 17 14.15 31.26 12.04
N ASP A 18 14.87 30.40 11.32
CA ASP A 18 16.05 30.78 10.54
C ASP A 18 15.76 31.14 9.06
N ALA A 19 14.51 31.04 8.60
CA ALA A 19 14.16 31.40 7.22
C ALA A 19 14.16 32.92 6.94
N ASN A 20 14.27 33.76 7.97
CA ASN A 20 14.22 35.23 7.84
C ASN A 20 15.55 35.95 8.08
N SER A 21 16.64 35.25 8.40
CA SER A 21 17.94 35.89 8.70
C SER A 21 18.87 36.01 7.49
N GLY A 22 18.53 35.45 6.32
CA GLY A 22 19.33 35.53 5.09
C GLY A 22 18.86 36.55 4.04
N LEU A 23 17.76 37.26 4.27
CA LEU A 23 17.11 38.14 3.26
C LEU A 23 17.42 39.63 3.43
N LEU A 24 18.38 39.98 4.29
CA LEU A 24 18.82 41.36 4.51
C LEU A 24 20.34 41.42 4.73
N SER A 25 21.12 41.43 3.63
CA SER A 25 22.40 42.15 3.59
C SER A 25 22.84 42.37 2.14
N ASP A 26 23.25 43.61 1.86
CA ASP A 26 23.98 44.13 0.69
C ASP A 26 23.24 44.29 -0.64
N GLY A 27 22.35 45.28 -0.66
CA GLY A 27 22.07 46.08 -1.85
C GLY A 27 22.92 47.36 -1.83
N ALA A 28 23.79 47.50 -2.82
CA ALA A 28 24.72 48.62 -2.98
C ALA A 28 24.01 49.98 -3.10
N LEU A 29 24.65 50.96 -2.48
CA LEU A 29 24.31 52.38 -2.45
C LEU A 29 24.52 53.01 -3.86
N GLU A 30 23.47 53.51 -4.51
CA GLU A 30 23.62 54.44 -5.64
C GLU A 30 23.01 55.81 -5.26
N ARG A 31 23.88 56.83 -5.34
CA ARG A 31 23.57 58.24 -5.10
C ARG A 31 22.75 58.79 -6.26
N VAL A 32 21.75 59.59 -5.90
CA VAL A 32 20.98 60.47 -6.77
C VAL A 32 21.85 61.68 -7.12
N ASP A 33 21.90 62.03 -8.41
CA ASP A 33 22.15 63.41 -8.85
C ASP A 33 21.09 63.81 -9.88
N GLU A 34 20.54 65.00 -9.67
CA GLU A 34 19.42 65.63 -10.38
C GLU A 34 19.88 66.46 -11.60
N ASN A 35 18.89 66.66 -12.50
CA ASN A 35 18.67 67.81 -13.40
C ASN A 35 19.44 67.99 -14.70
N GLY A 36 18.67 68.31 -15.76
CA GLY A 36 19.15 69.08 -16.92
C GLY A 36 18.42 68.86 -18.25
N THR A 37 17.27 69.52 -18.43
CA THR A 37 16.74 70.22 -19.63
C THR A 37 17.20 69.81 -21.06
N GLY A 38 16.23 69.57 -21.96
CA GLY A 38 16.46 69.26 -23.37
C GLY A 38 16.68 70.45 -24.31
N ASP A 39 16.88 70.15 -25.59
CA ASP A 39 16.24 70.83 -26.73
C ASP A 39 16.46 70.02 -28.03
N CYS A 40 15.56 70.21 -29.00
CA CYS A 40 15.57 69.60 -30.32
C CYS A 40 16.34 70.41 -31.37
N ASP A 41 16.75 69.70 -32.44
CA ASP A 41 16.85 70.08 -33.86
C ASP A 41 18.24 70.07 -34.52
N GLY A 42 18.31 69.36 -35.66
CA GLY A 42 19.15 69.77 -36.78
C GLY A 42 20.17 68.77 -37.36
N VAL A 43 19.70 67.84 -38.20
CA VAL A 43 20.29 67.42 -39.50
C VAL A 43 21.74 66.89 -39.57
N GLY A 44 21.89 65.64 -40.07
CA GLY A 44 22.87 65.35 -41.12
C GLY A 44 24.06 64.45 -40.79
N ASP A 45 23.91 63.19 -41.19
CA ASP A 45 24.90 62.29 -41.79
C ASP A 45 25.97 61.51 -40.99
N ALA A 46 26.05 60.23 -41.42
CA ALA A 46 27.17 59.30 -41.46
C ALA A 46 27.60 58.48 -40.21
N SER A 47 27.53 57.16 -40.44
CA SER A 47 28.26 56.03 -39.81
C SER A 47 27.62 55.36 -38.58
N VAL A 48 27.16 54.12 -38.81
CA VAL A 48 26.63 53.18 -37.84
C VAL A 48 27.75 52.31 -37.27
N PRO A 49 27.97 52.29 -35.94
CA PRO A 49 28.39 51.09 -35.23
C PRO A 49 27.21 50.52 -34.43
N LYS A 50 26.94 49.23 -34.63
CA LYS A 50 25.87 48.47 -33.95
C LYS A 50 26.03 48.51 -32.42
N PRO A 51 24.97 48.79 -31.63
CA PRO A 51 24.99 48.55 -30.19
C PRO A 51 24.72 47.06 -29.89
N VAL A 52 25.58 46.47 -29.05
CA VAL A 52 25.39 45.16 -28.41
C VAL A 52 24.24 45.26 -27.39
N PRO A 53 23.29 44.31 -27.31
CA PRO A 53 22.06 44.51 -26.53
C PRO A 53 22.21 44.09 -25.06
N VAL A 54 22.25 45.08 -24.16
CA VAL A 54 22.20 44.94 -22.68
C VAL A 54 20.86 44.36 -22.20
N HIS A 55 19.77 44.51 -22.96
CA HIS A 55 18.45 43.95 -22.63
C HIS A 55 18.38 42.40 -22.62
N SER A 56 19.30 41.73 -23.32
CA SER A 56 19.33 40.26 -23.41
C SER A 56 19.71 39.61 -22.07
N ARG A 57 20.64 40.20 -21.33
CA ARG A 57 21.18 39.62 -20.09
C ARG A 57 20.18 39.64 -18.93
N ALA A 58 19.41 40.71 -18.79
CA ALA A 58 18.36 40.83 -17.77
C ALA A 58 17.17 39.88 -18.04
N GLN A 59 16.78 39.69 -19.31
CA GLN A 59 15.76 38.71 -19.67
C GLN A 59 16.22 37.26 -19.46
N ILE A 60 17.51 36.96 -19.71
CA ILE A 60 18.08 35.63 -19.45
C ILE A 60 18.12 35.34 -17.95
N SER A 61 18.54 36.30 -17.12
CA SER A 61 18.55 36.20 -15.66
C SER A 61 17.16 35.95 -15.07
N ASN A 62 16.15 36.73 -15.49
CA ASN A 62 14.77 36.52 -15.04
C ASN A 62 14.22 35.16 -15.48
N ARG A 63 14.53 34.72 -16.70
CA ARG A 63 14.07 33.41 -17.19
C ARG A 63 14.68 32.24 -16.42
N GLN A 64 15.97 32.32 -16.09
CA GLN A 64 16.66 31.34 -15.26
C GLN A 64 16.11 31.30 -13.83
N SER A 65 15.79 32.46 -13.25
CA SER A 65 15.17 32.54 -11.92
C SER A 65 13.79 31.87 -11.88
N TRP A 66 12.95 32.08 -12.91
CA TRP A 66 11.64 31.42 -12.98
C TRP A 66 11.74 29.90 -13.21
N GLU A 67 12.71 29.42 -13.97
CA GLU A 67 12.93 27.98 -14.15
C GLU A 67 13.26 27.27 -12.83
N ILE A 68 14.06 27.91 -11.96
CA ILE A 68 14.35 27.41 -10.62
C ILE A 68 13.08 27.37 -9.78
N ASN A 69 12.27 28.45 -9.76
CA ASN A 69 11.01 28.48 -9.02
C ASN A 69 10.02 27.39 -9.49
N TYR A 70 9.95 27.12 -10.80
CA TYR A 70 9.10 26.06 -11.34
C TYR A 70 9.58 24.67 -10.92
N GLN A 71 10.89 24.46 -10.91
CA GLN A 71 11.49 23.21 -10.45
C GLN A 71 11.26 23.00 -8.95
N GLU A 72 11.46 24.04 -8.14
CA GLU A 72 11.26 24.02 -6.70
C GLU A 72 9.79 23.75 -6.34
N ALA A 73 8.85 24.48 -6.96
CA ALA A 73 7.41 24.26 -6.77
C ALA A 73 6.97 22.84 -7.19
N ALA A 74 7.56 22.30 -8.27
CA ALA A 74 7.31 20.91 -8.67
C ALA A 74 7.82 19.91 -7.63
N ILE A 75 8.96 20.17 -6.98
CA ILE A 75 9.51 19.34 -5.91
C ILE A 75 8.61 19.38 -4.68
N TYR A 76 8.13 20.54 -4.23
CA TYR A 76 7.17 20.62 -3.11
C TYR A 76 5.92 19.77 -3.36
N LEU A 77 5.36 19.83 -4.58
CA LEU A 77 4.20 19.01 -4.94
C LEU A 77 4.52 17.50 -4.95
N GLN A 78 5.73 17.11 -5.36
CA GLN A 78 6.20 15.72 -5.31
C GLN A 78 6.43 15.26 -3.86
N GLU A 79 7.07 16.07 -3.02
CA GLU A 79 7.28 15.80 -1.59
C GLU A 79 5.92 15.67 -0.85
N GLY A 80 4.96 16.53 -1.19
CA GLY A 80 3.58 16.46 -0.72
C GLY A 80 2.88 15.15 -1.09
N GLU A 81 3.04 14.70 -2.34
CA GLU A 81 2.47 13.45 -2.83
C GLU A 81 3.13 12.22 -2.19
N ASN A 82 4.44 12.27 -1.99
CA ASN A 82 5.24 11.20 -1.42
C ASN A 82 5.15 11.11 0.11
N ASN A 83 4.65 12.16 0.76
CA ASN A 83 4.67 12.34 2.22
C ASN A 83 6.12 12.35 2.76
N ASP A 84 6.98 13.12 2.09
CA ASP A 84 8.34 13.42 2.55
C ASP A 84 8.34 14.74 3.35
N LYS A 85 9.16 14.81 4.41
CA LYS A 85 9.18 15.98 5.30
C LYS A 85 9.83 17.18 4.60
N PHE A 86 9.22 18.36 4.69
CA PHE A 86 9.75 19.59 4.07
C PHE A 86 11.08 20.10 4.67
N PHE A 87 11.48 19.66 5.88
CA PHE A 87 12.77 20.03 6.46
C PHE A 87 13.97 19.59 5.60
N THR A 88 13.81 18.53 4.80
CA THR A 88 14.86 17.99 3.93
C THR A 88 14.80 18.53 2.50
N HIS A 89 14.08 19.63 2.28
CA HIS A 89 13.90 20.23 0.97
C HIS A 89 15.25 20.69 0.38
N PRO A 90 15.57 20.37 -0.88
CA PRO A 90 16.87 20.65 -1.47
C PRO A 90 17.04 22.14 -1.83
N ARG A 91 17.71 22.91 -0.96
CA ARG A 91 18.04 24.33 -1.22
C ARG A 91 19.29 24.54 -2.08
N ASN A 92 20.24 23.59 -2.04
CA ASN A 92 21.52 23.69 -2.73
C ASN A 92 21.54 22.84 -4.01
N PRO A 93 22.30 23.23 -5.07
CA PRO A 93 22.37 22.45 -6.32
C PRO A 93 22.93 21.04 -6.12
N GLN A 94 23.83 20.85 -5.16
CA GLN A 94 24.34 19.52 -4.80
C GLN A 94 23.27 18.64 -4.15
N ALA A 95 22.45 19.23 -3.27
CA ALA A 95 21.33 18.54 -2.62
C ALA A 95 20.23 18.21 -3.62
N LEU A 96 19.97 19.11 -4.57
CA LEU A 96 19.03 18.90 -5.68
C LEU A 96 19.44 17.71 -6.55
N ASN A 97 20.71 17.62 -6.95
CA ASN A 97 21.21 16.48 -7.73
C ASN A 97 21.09 15.16 -6.96
N ALA A 98 21.37 15.17 -5.64
CA ALA A 98 21.20 13.99 -4.79
C ALA A 98 19.71 13.60 -4.66
N TYR A 99 18.82 14.57 -4.49
CA TYR A 99 17.37 14.37 -4.43
C TYR A 99 16.85 13.75 -5.74
N LEU A 100 17.20 14.34 -6.89
CA LEU A 100 16.78 13.85 -8.21
C LEU A 100 17.29 12.43 -8.49
N PHE A 101 18.50 12.10 -8.04
CA PHE A 101 19.04 10.75 -8.14
C PHE A 101 18.24 9.75 -7.29
N ALA A 102 17.99 10.08 -6.02
CA ALA A 102 17.27 9.22 -5.09
C ALA A 102 15.78 9.04 -5.46
N HIS A 103 15.18 10.02 -6.14
CA HIS A 103 13.77 10.01 -6.56
C HIS A 103 13.54 9.47 -7.98
N ASN A 104 14.54 8.83 -8.57
CA ASN A 104 14.40 8.19 -9.88
C ASN A 104 13.70 6.83 -9.76
N HIS A 105 12.83 6.50 -10.73
CA HIS A 105 12.18 5.20 -10.82
C HIS A 105 13.16 4.03 -10.88
N LEU A 106 14.34 4.23 -11.49
CA LEU A 106 15.40 3.21 -11.51
C LEU A 106 15.93 2.91 -10.11
N PHE A 107 16.09 3.94 -9.26
CA PHE A 107 16.52 3.77 -7.88
C PHE A 107 15.47 2.99 -7.08
N TYR A 108 14.18 3.32 -7.25
CA TYR A 108 13.09 2.59 -6.60
C TYR A 108 12.97 1.13 -7.07
N LEU A 109 13.22 0.86 -8.35
CA LEU A 109 13.22 -0.50 -8.89
C LEU A 109 14.40 -1.30 -8.34
N MET A 110 15.58 -0.67 -8.23
CA MET A 110 16.76 -1.28 -7.63
C MET A 110 16.49 -1.67 -6.17
N GLU A 111 15.92 -0.78 -5.35
CA GLU A 111 15.53 -1.08 -3.96
C GLU A 111 14.61 -2.31 -3.88
N LEU A 112 13.58 -2.34 -4.74
CA LEU A 112 12.61 -3.44 -4.77
C LEU A 112 13.26 -4.76 -5.19
N LEU A 113 14.07 -4.76 -6.24
CA LEU A 113 14.74 -5.96 -6.73
C LEU A 113 15.73 -6.51 -5.70
N THR A 114 16.51 -5.65 -5.05
CA THR A 114 17.43 -6.07 -3.98
C THR A 114 16.67 -6.67 -2.79
N GLY A 115 15.57 -6.03 -2.36
CA GLY A 115 14.74 -6.53 -1.27
C GLY A 115 14.07 -7.87 -1.59
N VAL A 116 13.54 -8.04 -2.81
CA VAL A 116 12.96 -9.31 -3.26
C VAL A 116 14.02 -10.40 -3.40
N LEU A 117 15.21 -10.06 -3.93
CA LEU A 117 16.32 -11.00 -4.07
C LEU A 117 16.76 -11.55 -2.70
N LEU A 118 16.95 -10.69 -1.70
CA LEU A 118 17.32 -11.10 -0.34
C LEU A 118 16.30 -12.04 0.31
N MET A 119 15.01 -11.82 0.04
CA MET A 119 13.92 -12.68 0.52
C MET A 119 13.94 -14.03 -0.21
N MET A 120 14.10 -14.02 -1.53
CA MET A 120 14.09 -15.23 -2.37
C MET A 120 15.32 -16.10 -2.14
N LEU A 121 16.44 -15.55 -1.67
CA LEU A 121 17.65 -16.32 -1.37
C LEU A 121 17.40 -17.43 -0.33
N SER A 122 16.41 -17.24 0.55
CA SER A 122 15.95 -18.26 1.52
C SER A 122 15.49 -19.58 0.87
N LEU A 123 15.11 -19.58 -0.41
CA LEU A 123 14.76 -20.81 -1.15
C LEU A 123 15.97 -21.71 -1.43
N SER A 124 17.15 -21.09 -1.57
CA SER A 124 18.40 -21.75 -1.98
C SER A 124 19.36 -22.02 -0.83
N GLU A 125 19.21 -21.30 0.28
CA GLU A 125 20.02 -21.47 1.49
C GLU A 125 19.53 -22.64 2.33
N ALA A 126 20.43 -23.32 3.03
CA ALA A 126 20.04 -24.35 3.99
C ALA A 126 19.12 -23.78 5.10
N PRO A 127 17.98 -24.42 5.43
CA PRO A 127 17.43 -25.62 4.80
C PRO A 127 16.71 -25.29 3.47
N ALA A 128 17.27 -25.80 2.37
CA ALA A 128 16.94 -25.38 1.01
C ALA A 128 15.86 -26.25 0.38
N VAL A 129 15.14 -25.70 -0.60
CA VAL A 129 14.34 -26.53 -1.51
C VAL A 129 15.29 -27.42 -2.31
N PRO A 130 15.11 -28.77 -2.34
CA PRO A 130 16.09 -29.68 -2.95
C PRO A 130 16.47 -29.35 -4.39
N SER A 131 15.52 -28.86 -5.19
CA SER A 131 15.74 -28.48 -6.60
C SER A 131 16.49 -27.16 -6.79
N LEU A 132 16.57 -26.30 -5.76
CA LEU A 132 17.16 -24.95 -5.82
C LEU A 132 18.37 -24.80 -4.88
N ARG A 133 18.89 -25.91 -4.35
CA ARG A 133 20.02 -25.90 -3.42
C ARG A 133 21.28 -25.37 -4.11
N LEU A 134 21.87 -24.34 -3.53
CA LEU A 134 23.15 -23.77 -3.96
C LEU A 134 24.25 -24.11 -2.97
N ASP A 135 25.49 -24.14 -3.46
CA ASP A 135 26.66 -24.30 -2.60
C ASP A 135 26.86 -23.09 -1.69
N VAL A 136 27.50 -23.34 -0.53
CA VAL A 136 27.60 -22.35 0.56
C VAL A 136 28.23 -21.03 0.11
N TYR A 137 29.31 -21.12 -0.66
CA TYR A 137 29.99 -19.93 -1.19
C TYR A 137 29.15 -19.18 -2.24
N VAL A 138 28.32 -19.86 -3.03
CA VAL A 138 27.49 -19.22 -4.06
C VAL A 138 26.41 -18.37 -3.41
N HIS A 139 25.63 -18.94 -2.50
CA HIS A 139 24.58 -18.15 -1.85
C HIS A 139 25.17 -17.06 -0.93
N ALA A 140 26.31 -17.30 -0.27
CA ALA A 140 26.96 -16.29 0.57
C ALA A 140 27.50 -15.10 -0.24
N THR A 141 28.06 -15.34 -1.43
CA THR A 141 28.51 -14.25 -2.31
C THR A 141 27.34 -13.47 -2.91
N LEU A 142 26.24 -14.13 -3.26
CA LEU A 142 25.00 -13.47 -3.68
C LEU A 142 24.40 -12.61 -2.55
N GLU A 143 24.40 -13.12 -1.32
CA GLU A 143 23.97 -12.37 -0.14
C GLU A 143 24.82 -11.11 0.06
N LEU A 144 26.15 -11.26 0.02
CA LEU A 144 27.08 -10.14 0.19
C LEU A 144 26.92 -9.09 -0.93
N LEU A 145 26.73 -9.51 -2.17
CA LEU A 145 26.44 -8.61 -3.29
C LEU A 145 25.16 -7.79 -3.04
N ALA A 146 24.09 -8.45 -2.61
CA ALA A 146 22.83 -7.78 -2.30
C ALA A 146 22.96 -6.82 -1.11
N LEU A 147 23.70 -7.19 -0.06
CA LEU A 147 23.94 -6.32 1.09
C LEU A 147 24.80 -5.09 0.73
N VAL A 148 25.76 -5.23 -0.20
CA VAL A 148 26.52 -4.09 -0.73
C VAL A 148 25.61 -3.13 -1.50
N MET A 149 24.63 -3.64 -2.26
CA MET A 149 23.63 -2.80 -2.92
C MET A 149 22.77 -2.04 -1.89
N VAL A 150 22.34 -2.69 -0.80
CA VAL A 150 21.63 -2.01 0.29
C VAL A 150 22.51 -0.94 0.96
N ALA A 151 23.80 -1.21 1.16
CA ALA A 151 24.73 -0.24 1.69
C ALA A 151 24.87 0.99 0.77
N PHE A 152 24.96 0.77 -0.55
CA PHE A 152 24.96 1.83 -1.54
C PHE A 152 23.69 2.70 -1.48
N GLU A 153 22.52 2.09 -1.35
CA GLU A 153 21.24 2.80 -1.17
C GLU A 153 21.25 3.71 0.06
N LEU A 154 21.73 3.19 1.21
CA LEU A 154 21.82 3.95 2.45
C LEU A 154 22.83 5.11 2.35
N CYS A 155 23.96 4.91 1.68
CA CYS A 155 24.94 5.96 1.40
C CYS A 155 24.33 7.09 0.56
N MET A 156 23.53 6.76 -0.46
CA MET A 156 22.86 7.78 -1.28
C MET A 156 21.77 8.52 -0.50
N LYS A 157 21.03 7.84 0.39
CA LYS A 157 20.08 8.49 1.31
C LYS A 157 20.77 9.40 2.32
N LEU A 158 21.92 8.99 2.85
CA LEU A 158 22.75 9.79 3.75
C LEU A 158 23.24 11.08 3.06
N ARG A 159 23.66 10.98 1.79
CA ARG A 159 24.09 12.13 0.98
C ARG A 159 22.96 13.15 0.74
N TRP A 160 21.71 12.68 0.61
CA TRP A 160 20.55 13.55 0.43
C TRP A 160 20.06 14.15 1.77
N LEU A 161 19.82 13.33 2.78
CA LEU A 161 19.19 13.74 4.05
C LEU A 161 20.14 14.51 4.99
N GLY A 162 21.45 14.29 4.86
CA GLY A 162 22.45 14.75 5.81
C GLY A 162 22.59 13.86 7.04
N PHE A 163 23.74 13.94 7.70
CA PHE A 163 24.14 13.03 8.78
C PHE A 163 23.23 13.10 10.02
N HIS A 164 22.91 14.32 10.48
CA HIS A 164 22.09 14.51 11.68
C HIS A 164 20.67 13.96 11.50
N THR A 165 20.02 14.28 10.37
CA THR A 165 18.68 13.78 10.02
C THR A 165 18.67 12.27 9.85
N PHE A 166 19.72 11.70 9.23
CA PHE A 166 19.85 10.27 9.00
C PHE A 166 19.90 9.47 10.30
N ILE A 167 20.70 9.91 11.28
CA ILE A 167 20.84 9.24 12.58
C ILE A 167 19.58 9.38 13.43
N ARG A 168 18.93 10.55 13.41
CA ARG A 168 17.70 10.76 14.17
C ARG A 168 16.52 9.94 13.64
N HIS A 169 16.57 9.52 12.38
CA HIS A 169 15.50 8.75 11.76
C HIS A 169 15.58 7.25 12.16
N LYS A 170 14.76 6.85 13.14
CA LYS A 170 14.73 5.50 13.74
C LYS A 170 14.73 4.36 12.71
N ARG A 171 13.94 4.48 11.64
CA ARG A 171 13.78 3.40 10.63
C ARG A 171 15.07 3.14 9.85
N THR A 172 15.79 4.18 9.44
CA THR A 172 17.07 4.03 8.74
C THR A 172 18.15 3.50 9.67
N MET A 173 18.09 3.85 10.96
CA MET A 173 19.00 3.28 11.96
C MET A 173 18.77 1.78 12.17
N VAL A 174 17.52 1.34 12.34
CA VAL A 174 17.21 -0.10 12.45
C VAL A 174 17.66 -0.85 11.19
N LYS A 175 17.40 -0.30 9.99
CA LYS A 175 17.87 -0.89 8.72
C LYS A 175 19.39 -1.00 8.66
N THR A 176 20.11 0.02 9.12
CA THR A 176 21.59 0.01 9.18
C THR A 176 22.10 -1.03 10.19
N SER A 177 21.48 -1.16 11.36
CA SER A 177 21.84 -2.18 12.35
C SER A 177 21.62 -3.60 11.82
N VAL A 178 20.49 -3.85 11.16
CA VAL A 178 20.19 -5.16 10.53
C VAL A 178 21.17 -5.46 9.39
N LEU A 179 21.50 -4.46 8.57
CA LEU A 179 22.53 -4.58 7.52
C LEU A 179 23.87 -5.00 8.12
N LEU A 180 24.31 -4.36 9.20
CA LEU A 180 25.59 -4.67 9.85
C LEU A 180 25.61 -6.12 10.37
N ILE A 181 24.55 -6.55 11.06
CA ILE A 181 24.43 -7.91 11.59
C ILE A 181 24.49 -8.94 10.45
N GLN A 182 23.69 -8.75 9.40
CA GLN A 182 23.66 -9.68 8.27
C GLN A 182 24.97 -9.69 7.47
N PHE A 183 25.64 -8.55 7.35
CA PHE A 183 26.92 -8.45 6.65
C PHE A 183 28.03 -9.21 7.39
N ILE A 184 28.11 -9.07 8.72
CA ILE A 184 29.05 -9.83 9.56
C ILE A 184 28.77 -11.33 9.41
N GLU A 185 27.51 -11.74 9.50
CA GLU A 185 27.14 -13.15 9.42
C GLU A 185 27.44 -13.76 8.04
N ALA A 186 27.16 -13.04 6.96
CA ALA A 186 27.49 -13.48 5.60
C ALA A 186 29.00 -13.70 5.42
N ILE A 187 29.85 -12.83 5.98
CA ILE A 187 31.30 -13.01 5.99
C ILE A 187 31.69 -14.23 6.82
N VAL A 188 31.10 -14.39 8.02
CA VAL A 188 31.38 -15.55 8.89
C VAL A 188 31.06 -16.87 8.17
N ILE A 189 29.96 -16.94 7.42
CA ILE A 189 29.58 -18.11 6.63
C ILE A 189 30.56 -18.35 5.49
N LEU A 190 30.95 -17.29 4.77
CA LEU A 190 31.92 -17.37 3.69
C LEU A 190 33.29 -17.87 4.18
N VAL A 191 33.70 -17.50 5.39
CA VAL A 191 34.96 -17.97 5.98
C VAL A 191 34.83 -19.40 6.51
N ARG A 192 33.74 -19.72 7.22
CA ARG A 192 33.55 -21.04 7.85
C ARG A 192 33.14 -22.14 6.87
N GLN A 193 32.64 -21.80 5.68
CA GLN A 193 32.09 -22.73 4.68
C GLN A 193 31.00 -23.67 5.22
N THR A 194 30.40 -23.31 6.36
CA THR A 194 29.35 -24.07 7.04
C THR A 194 28.29 -23.11 7.54
N SER A 195 27.02 -23.43 7.27
CA SER A 195 25.89 -22.67 7.81
C SER A 195 25.70 -23.01 9.28
N HIS A 196 25.69 -22.00 10.14
CA HIS A 196 25.25 -22.13 11.52
C HIS A 196 23.75 -21.82 11.62
N LEU A 197 23.20 -21.77 12.84
CA LEU A 197 21.79 -21.45 13.06
C LEU A 197 21.55 -19.96 12.78
N ARG A 198 20.78 -19.64 11.74
CA ARG A 198 20.68 -18.28 11.15
C ARG A 198 19.29 -17.65 11.35
N VAL A 199 18.88 -17.45 12.61
CA VAL A 199 17.59 -16.83 12.96
C VAL A 199 17.49 -15.38 12.46
N THR A 200 18.62 -14.69 12.36
CA THR A 200 18.75 -13.30 11.87
C THR A 200 18.12 -13.08 10.48
N ARG A 201 18.01 -14.14 9.66
CA ARG A 201 17.33 -14.13 8.36
C ARG A 201 15.87 -13.67 8.48
N ALA A 202 15.23 -13.89 9.63
CA ALA A 202 13.87 -13.44 9.92
C ALA A 202 13.71 -11.91 9.90
N LEU A 203 14.81 -11.15 9.96
CA LEU A 203 14.84 -9.68 9.91
C LEU A 203 14.95 -9.12 8.48
N ARG A 204 15.27 -9.94 7.46
CA ARG A 204 15.35 -9.52 6.04
C ARG A 204 14.12 -8.79 5.49
N PRO A 205 12.87 -9.08 5.91
CA PRO A 205 11.71 -8.34 5.43
C PRO A 205 11.79 -6.82 5.62
N ILE A 206 12.61 -6.33 6.56
CA ILE A 206 12.83 -4.89 6.75
C ILE A 206 13.32 -4.20 5.47
N PHE A 207 14.14 -4.87 4.66
CA PHE A 207 14.67 -4.32 3.42
C PHE A 207 13.55 -4.11 2.39
N LEU A 208 12.59 -5.04 2.32
CA LEU A 208 11.42 -4.95 1.44
C LEU A 208 10.39 -3.92 1.95
N VAL A 209 10.17 -3.84 3.27
CA VAL A 209 9.21 -2.91 3.90
C VAL A 209 9.68 -1.45 3.81
N ASP A 210 10.99 -1.20 3.83
CA ASP A 210 11.55 0.15 3.69
C ASP A 210 11.51 0.69 2.24
N CYS A 211 11.33 -0.17 1.23
CA CYS A 211 11.23 0.24 -0.18
C CYS A 211 10.11 1.26 -0.44
N ARG A 212 10.28 2.11 -1.46
CA ARG A 212 9.29 3.11 -1.87
C ARG A 212 7.95 2.50 -2.32
N TYR A 213 7.97 1.43 -3.11
CA TYR A 213 6.77 0.77 -3.63
C TYR A 213 5.96 0.06 -2.53
N CYS A 214 6.63 -0.47 -1.51
CA CYS A 214 6.00 -1.13 -0.35
C CYS A 214 5.54 -0.15 0.74
N GLY A 215 5.38 1.14 0.43
CA GLY A 215 4.94 2.15 1.40
C GLY A 215 3.58 1.85 2.03
N ALA A 216 2.66 1.20 1.30
CA ALA A 216 1.37 0.75 1.84
C ALA A 216 1.54 -0.36 2.89
N VAL A 217 2.34 -1.39 2.56
CA VAL A 217 2.67 -2.51 3.46
C VAL A 217 3.27 -2.00 4.77
N ARG A 218 4.21 -1.04 4.67
CA ARG A 218 4.83 -0.40 5.84
C ARG A 218 3.83 0.34 6.72
N ARG A 219 2.85 1.04 6.11
CA ARG A 219 1.80 1.75 6.85
C ARG A 219 0.90 0.75 7.57
N ASN A 220 0.42 -0.27 6.86
CA ASN A 220 -0.42 -1.32 7.43
C ASN A 220 0.27 -2.01 8.62
N LEU A 221 1.55 -2.38 8.46
CA LEU A 221 2.33 -3.03 9.51
C LEU A 221 2.48 -2.12 10.75
N ARG A 222 2.78 -0.83 10.57
CA ARG A 222 2.82 0.14 11.67
C ARG A 222 1.48 0.24 12.39
N GLN A 223 0.39 0.32 11.65
CA GLN A 223 -0.96 0.47 12.21
C GLN A 223 -1.34 -0.74 13.06
N ILE A 224 -1.02 -1.96 12.60
CA ILE A 224 -1.22 -3.20 13.36
C ILE A 224 -0.45 -3.14 14.70
N PHE A 225 0.80 -2.70 14.69
CA PHE A 225 1.59 -2.57 15.93
C PHE A 225 1.07 -1.45 16.84
N GLN A 226 0.57 -0.34 16.30
CA GLN A 226 -0.02 0.74 17.07
C GLN A 226 -1.36 0.35 17.71
N SER A 227 -2.11 -0.59 17.12
CA SER A 227 -3.34 -1.16 17.73
C SER A 227 -3.08 -2.22 18.80
N LEU A 228 -1.82 -2.59 19.06
CA LEU A 228 -1.48 -3.68 19.98
C LEU A 228 -1.67 -3.38 21.48
N PRO A 229 -1.47 -2.16 22.01
CA PRO A 229 -1.57 -1.95 23.47
C PRO A 229 -2.94 -2.32 24.07
N PRO A 230 -4.08 -1.85 23.53
CA PRO A 230 -5.41 -2.25 24.03
C PRO A 230 -5.69 -3.75 23.89
N PHE A 231 -5.07 -4.39 22.89
CA PHE A 231 -5.16 -5.82 22.69
C PHE A 231 -4.46 -6.60 23.82
N ILE A 232 -3.28 -6.15 24.26
CA ILE A 232 -2.54 -6.81 25.33
C ILE A 232 -3.33 -6.77 26.65
N ASP A 233 -4.06 -5.69 26.94
CA ASP A 233 -4.87 -5.57 28.16
C ASP A 233 -6.01 -6.61 28.20
N ILE A 234 -6.71 -6.80 27.08
CA ILE A 234 -7.80 -7.78 26.97
C ILE A 234 -7.24 -9.21 26.87
N LEU A 235 -6.09 -9.39 26.22
CA LEU A 235 -5.39 -10.68 26.19
C LEU A 235 -4.96 -11.12 27.59
N LEU A 236 -4.54 -10.18 28.44
CA LEU A 236 -4.24 -10.46 29.85
C LEU A 236 -5.50 -10.91 30.60
N LEU A 237 -6.65 -10.26 30.37
CA LEU A 237 -7.93 -10.67 30.93
C LEU A 237 -8.31 -12.09 30.49
N LEU A 238 -8.10 -12.43 29.22
CA LEU A 238 -8.32 -13.76 28.68
C LEU A 238 -7.44 -14.81 29.36
N PHE A 239 -6.13 -14.55 29.48
CA PHE A 239 -5.23 -15.47 30.16
C PHE A 239 -5.57 -15.62 31.64
N PHE A 240 -6.06 -14.55 32.28
CA PHE A 240 -6.52 -14.60 33.66
C PHE A 240 -7.69 -15.58 33.84
N PHE A 241 -8.74 -15.49 33.00
CA PHE A 241 -9.87 -16.43 33.08
C PHE A 241 -9.47 -17.86 32.69
N MET A 242 -8.57 -18.02 31.71
CA MET A 242 -8.08 -19.34 31.32
C MET A 242 -7.32 -20.06 32.45
N VAL A 243 -6.55 -19.34 33.26
CA VAL A 243 -5.80 -19.91 34.40
C VAL A 243 -6.72 -20.32 35.56
N ILE A 244 -7.88 -19.67 35.74
CA ILE A 244 -8.84 -20.01 36.80
C ILE A 244 -9.44 -21.41 36.61
N PHE A 245 -9.61 -21.84 35.37
CA PHE A 245 -10.23 -23.13 35.04
C PHE A 245 -9.17 -24.22 34.89
N TYR A 246 -9.08 -25.18 35.82
CA TYR A 246 -8.01 -26.19 35.87
C TYR A 246 -8.55 -27.61 35.96
N PHE A 247 -7.93 -28.56 35.24
CA PHE A 247 -8.12 -30.01 35.49
C PHE A 247 -6.83 -30.82 35.23
N ASN A 248 -6.56 -31.82 36.09
CA ASN A 248 -5.39 -32.72 36.08
C ASN A 248 -4.02 -32.08 36.41
N THR A 249 -3.35 -31.46 35.42
CA THR A 249 -2.04 -30.81 35.57
C THR A 249 -2.11 -29.40 34.96
N LEU A 250 -1.41 -28.43 35.56
CA LEU A 250 -1.52 -27.01 35.21
C LEU A 250 -1.21 -26.75 33.74
N GLU A 251 -0.15 -27.38 33.25
CA GLU A 251 0.26 -27.23 31.87
C GLU A 251 -0.79 -27.81 30.89
N ASN A 252 -1.25 -29.04 31.13
CA ASN A 252 -2.19 -29.68 30.20
C ASN A 252 -3.57 -29.03 30.24
N SER A 253 -4.01 -28.51 31.39
CA SER A 253 -5.26 -27.75 31.46
C SER A 253 -5.18 -26.46 30.68
N ILE A 254 -4.10 -25.69 30.87
CA ILE A 254 -3.88 -24.41 30.17
C ILE A 254 -3.82 -24.66 28.66
N VAL A 255 -3.07 -25.66 28.21
CA VAL A 255 -2.98 -26.01 26.78
C VAL A 255 -4.33 -26.47 26.23
N SER A 256 -5.02 -27.38 26.92
CA SER A 256 -6.30 -27.92 26.45
C SER A 256 -7.39 -26.86 26.37
N LEU A 257 -7.42 -25.95 27.33
CA LEU A 257 -8.35 -24.82 27.34
C LEU A 257 -7.99 -23.78 26.29
N PHE A 258 -6.70 -23.49 26.08
CA PHE A 258 -6.27 -22.63 24.98
C PHE A 258 -6.66 -23.21 23.62
N VAL A 259 -6.55 -24.53 23.41
CA VAL A 259 -7.04 -25.18 22.18
C VAL A 259 -8.57 -25.13 22.10
N LEU A 260 -9.28 -25.29 23.23
CA LEU A 260 -10.74 -25.18 23.29
C LEU A 260 -11.24 -23.77 23.00
N LEU A 261 -10.51 -22.72 23.39
CA LEU A 261 -10.78 -21.33 23.03
C LEU A 261 -10.87 -21.17 21.51
N THR A 262 -10.04 -21.91 20.76
CA THR A 262 -10.06 -21.93 19.30
C THR A 262 -11.11 -22.86 18.71
N THR A 263 -11.83 -23.62 19.54
CA THR A 263 -12.79 -24.68 19.19
C THR A 263 -12.22 -25.87 18.39
N ALA A 264 -10.88 -25.98 18.30
CA ALA A 264 -10.23 -26.98 17.45
C ALA A 264 -10.31 -28.43 17.99
N ASN A 265 -10.56 -28.62 19.29
CA ASN A 265 -10.67 -29.93 19.95
C ASN A 265 -12.05 -30.16 20.58
N PHE A 266 -13.07 -29.38 20.20
CA PHE A 266 -14.46 -29.60 20.61
C PHE A 266 -15.15 -30.49 19.56
N PRO A 267 -15.81 -31.60 19.93
CA PRO A 267 -16.26 -31.99 21.28
C PRO A 267 -15.28 -32.86 22.10
N ASP A 268 -14.17 -33.31 21.50
CA ASP A 268 -13.30 -34.37 22.04
C ASP A 268 -12.80 -34.11 23.47
N VAL A 269 -12.44 -32.86 23.80
CA VAL A 269 -11.98 -32.49 25.15
C VAL A 269 -13.06 -32.65 26.24
N MET A 270 -14.34 -32.53 25.88
CA MET A 270 -15.48 -32.64 26.80
C MET A 270 -15.92 -34.09 27.01
N MET A 271 -15.80 -34.94 25.98
CA MET A 271 -16.42 -36.27 25.96
C MET A 271 -16.06 -37.17 27.15
N PRO A 272 -14.79 -37.25 27.62
CA PRO A 272 -14.46 -38.05 28.79
C PRO A 272 -15.21 -37.61 30.06
N ALA A 273 -15.33 -36.30 30.30
CA ALA A 273 -16.05 -35.76 31.46
C ALA A 273 -17.58 -35.90 31.31
N TYR A 274 -18.09 -35.72 30.09
CA TYR A 274 -19.52 -35.85 29.78
C TYR A 274 -20.02 -37.29 29.90
N SER A 275 -19.20 -38.27 29.50
CA SER A 275 -19.53 -39.69 29.64
C SER A 275 -19.68 -40.12 31.11
N ARG A 276 -18.91 -39.51 32.01
CA ARG A 276 -18.99 -39.76 33.46
C ARG A 276 -20.18 -39.05 34.11
N ASN A 277 -20.38 -37.77 33.77
CA ASN A 277 -21.51 -37.00 34.27
C ASN A 277 -22.01 -36.05 33.18
N ARG A 278 -23.29 -36.16 32.82
CA ARG A 278 -23.91 -35.31 31.80
C ARG A 278 -23.86 -33.82 32.17
N TRP A 279 -23.89 -33.49 33.46
CA TRP A 279 -23.80 -32.10 33.93
C TRP A 279 -22.43 -31.46 33.70
N SER A 280 -21.39 -32.25 33.40
CA SER A 280 -20.06 -31.72 33.04
C SER A 280 -20.10 -30.81 31.80
N CYS A 281 -21.11 -30.94 30.92
CA CYS A 281 -21.25 -30.05 29.77
C CYS A 281 -21.45 -28.58 30.17
N VAL A 282 -22.05 -28.31 31.34
CA VAL A 282 -22.31 -26.95 31.83
C VAL A 282 -21.01 -26.17 31.96
N PHE A 283 -19.94 -26.81 32.43
CA PHE A 283 -18.62 -26.20 32.52
C PHE A 283 -18.13 -25.70 31.15
N PHE A 284 -18.15 -26.57 30.13
CA PHE A 284 -17.66 -26.24 28.79
C PHE A 284 -18.54 -25.20 28.08
N ILE A 285 -19.86 -25.25 28.29
CA ILE A 285 -20.80 -24.26 27.75
C ILE A 285 -20.55 -22.87 28.36
N ILE A 286 -20.36 -22.79 29.68
CA ILE A 286 -20.05 -21.53 30.37
C ILE A 286 -18.69 -21.00 29.91
N TYR A 287 -17.67 -21.86 29.85
CA TYR A 287 -16.34 -21.50 29.36
C TYR A 287 -16.40 -20.90 27.94
N LEU A 288 -17.03 -21.58 26.98
CA LEU A 288 -17.16 -21.08 25.60
C LEU A 288 -18.02 -19.82 25.52
N SER A 289 -19.04 -19.67 26.38
CA SER A 289 -19.88 -18.47 26.39
C SER A 289 -19.10 -17.23 26.83
N ILE A 290 -18.27 -17.36 27.89
CA ILE A 290 -17.50 -16.25 28.44
C ILE A 290 -16.26 -15.99 27.58
N GLU A 291 -15.45 -17.02 27.31
CA GLU A 291 -14.14 -16.84 26.69
C GLU A 291 -14.25 -16.62 25.18
N LEU A 292 -14.92 -17.53 24.48
CA LEU A 292 -15.04 -17.45 23.02
C LEU A 292 -16.05 -16.38 22.58
N TYR A 293 -17.29 -16.41 23.07
CA TYR A 293 -18.31 -15.50 22.53
C TYR A 293 -18.24 -14.08 23.08
N PHE A 294 -17.87 -13.92 24.35
CA PHE A 294 -17.78 -12.59 24.96
C PHE A 294 -16.37 -12.01 24.84
N ILE A 295 -15.35 -12.62 25.43
CA ILE A 295 -14.00 -12.04 25.49
C ILE A 295 -13.32 -11.99 24.11
N MET A 296 -13.32 -13.06 23.31
CA MET A 296 -12.68 -13.02 21.99
C MET A 296 -13.36 -12.03 21.04
N ASN A 297 -14.69 -11.96 21.01
CA ASN A 297 -15.37 -11.00 20.14
C ASN A 297 -15.18 -9.55 20.62
N LEU A 298 -15.10 -9.31 21.93
CA LEU A 298 -14.75 -8.00 22.49
C LEU A 298 -13.32 -7.60 22.08
N LEU A 299 -12.36 -8.53 22.19
CA LEU A 299 -10.98 -8.34 21.75
C LEU A 299 -10.93 -7.90 20.28
N LEU A 300 -11.66 -8.60 19.42
CA LEU A 300 -11.75 -8.28 17.99
C LEU A 300 -12.36 -6.89 17.74
N ALA A 301 -13.41 -6.52 18.47
CA ALA A 301 -14.06 -5.22 18.34
C ALA A 301 -13.13 -4.06 18.73
N VAL A 302 -12.41 -4.19 19.84
CA VAL A 302 -11.48 -3.16 20.33
C VAL A 302 -10.29 -2.99 19.37
N VAL A 303 -9.73 -4.09 18.87
CA VAL A 303 -8.67 -4.03 17.84
C VAL A 303 -9.15 -3.32 16.58
N PHE A 304 -10.37 -3.60 16.14
CA PHE A 304 -10.92 -2.96 14.95
C PHE A 304 -11.14 -1.45 15.13
N ASP A 305 -11.74 -1.04 16.25
CA ASP A 305 -12.04 0.37 16.52
C ASP A 305 -10.75 1.20 16.63
N THR A 306 -9.76 0.68 17.37
CA THR A 306 -8.44 1.32 17.52
C THR A 306 -7.71 1.41 16.18
N PHE A 307 -7.73 0.35 15.36
CA PHE A 307 -7.13 0.36 14.03
C PHE A 307 -7.77 1.43 13.12
N ASN A 308 -9.10 1.53 13.11
CA ASN A 308 -9.80 2.54 12.31
C ASN A 308 -9.49 3.97 12.79
N GLY A 309 -9.41 4.18 14.11
CA GLY A 309 -8.98 5.45 14.68
C GLY A 309 -7.59 5.87 14.19
N VAL A 310 -6.62 4.94 14.22
CA VAL A 310 -5.27 5.17 13.70
C VAL A 310 -5.28 5.41 12.18
N GLU A 311 -6.08 4.69 11.39
CA GLU A 311 -6.20 4.94 9.95
C GLU A 311 -6.77 6.32 9.64
N LYS A 312 -7.83 6.73 10.34
CA LYS A 312 -8.46 8.04 10.21
C LYS A 312 -7.47 9.18 10.50
N MET A 313 -6.78 9.11 11.63
CA MET A 313 -5.76 10.10 11.99
C MET A 313 -4.62 10.14 10.97
N LYS A 314 -4.22 8.97 10.46
CA LYS A 314 -3.18 8.93 9.42
C LYS A 314 -3.64 9.53 8.11
N PHE A 315 -4.89 9.31 7.71
CA PHE A 315 -5.49 9.92 6.53
C PHE A 315 -5.57 11.44 6.66
N LYS A 316 -6.05 11.95 7.81
CA LYS A 316 -6.04 13.38 8.16
C LYS A 316 -4.63 13.98 7.97
N SER A 317 -3.62 13.36 8.58
CA SER A 317 -2.22 13.80 8.46
C SER A 317 -1.72 13.85 7.01
N LEU A 318 -2.01 12.83 6.19
CA LEU A 318 -1.61 12.79 4.78
C LEU A 318 -2.28 13.88 3.94
N LEU A 319 -3.55 14.16 4.23
CA LEU A 319 -4.34 15.16 3.53
C LEU A 319 -3.87 16.58 3.85
N LEU A 320 -3.60 16.87 5.13
CA LEU A 320 -3.05 18.15 5.56
C LEU A 320 -1.63 18.39 5.04
N HIS A 321 -0.80 17.34 4.98
CA HIS A 321 0.54 17.43 4.40
C HIS A 321 0.50 17.80 2.90
N LYS A 322 -0.41 17.20 2.13
CA LYS A 322 -0.64 17.56 0.72
C LYS A 322 -1.10 19.01 0.58
N ARG A 323 -1.99 19.47 1.47
CA ARG A 323 -2.47 20.85 1.46
C ARG A 323 -1.33 21.84 1.70
N SER A 324 -0.48 21.56 2.69
CA SER A 324 0.71 22.37 2.96
C SER A 324 1.67 22.43 1.77
N ALA A 325 1.89 21.32 1.05
CA ALA A 325 2.69 21.32 -0.17
C ALA A 325 2.11 22.24 -1.27
N ILE A 326 0.79 22.24 -1.41
CA ILE A 326 0.07 23.12 -2.35
C ILE A 326 0.27 24.58 -1.95
N ASP A 327 0.20 24.92 -0.66
CA ASP A 327 0.42 26.28 -0.16
C ASP A 327 1.83 26.78 -0.51
N HIS A 328 2.87 25.99 -0.22
CA HIS A 328 4.26 26.33 -0.55
C HIS A 328 4.46 26.52 -2.06
N ALA A 329 3.94 25.59 -2.87
CA ALA A 329 4.01 25.68 -4.32
C ALA A 329 3.26 26.89 -4.87
N PHE A 330 2.09 27.22 -4.32
CA PHE A 330 1.30 28.39 -4.72
C PHE A 330 2.08 29.69 -4.46
N HIS A 331 2.63 29.86 -3.26
CA HIS A 331 3.41 31.05 -2.91
C HIS A 331 4.67 31.24 -3.76
N LEU A 332 5.31 30.16 -4.23
CA LEU A 332 6.46 30.22 -5.15
C LEU A 332 6.09 30.61 -6.59
N LEU A 333 4.86 30.32 -7.02
CA LEU A 333 4.40 30.52 -8.39
C LEU A 333 3.74 31.89 -8.60
N VAL A 334 3.34 32.55 -7.53
CA VAL A 334 2.69 33.86 -7.51
C VAL A 334 3.71 34.99 -7.75
N THR A 335 3.32 36.04 -8.46
CA THR A 335 4.18 37.23 -8.67
C THR A 335 3.88 38.32 -7.66
N ARG A 336 4.89 39.16 -7.34
CA ARG A 336 4.69 40.38 -6.54
C ARG A 336 3.66 41.35 -7.13
N GLN A 337 3.42 41.30 -8.44
CA GLN A 337 2.45 42.14 -9.14
C GLN A 337 1.02 41.58 -9.14
N ARG A 338 0.84 40.27 -8.93
CA ARG A 338 -0.45 39.61 -8.75
C ARG A 338 -0.35 38.55 -7.65
N PRO A 339 -0.49 38.94 -6.37
CA PRO A 339 -0.39 38.02 -5.25
C PRO A 339 -1.50 36.95 -5.25
N ASP A 340 -2.62 37.22 -5.92
CA ASP A 340 -3.86 36.46 -5.71
C ASP A 340 -4.10 35.34 -6.74
N GLY A 341 -3.19 35.13 -7.71
CA GLY A 341 -3.38 34.01 -8.61
C GLY A 341 -2.26 33.64 -9.59
N ILE A 342 -2.32 32.38 -10.04
CA ILE A 342 -1.35 31.76 -10.96
C ILE A 342 -1.82 31.92 -12.40
N SER A 343 -0.99 32.54 -13.24
CA SER A 343 -1.22 32.66 -14.68
C SER A 343 -0.99 31.34 -15.42
N LEU A 344 -1.62 31.18 -16.58
CA LEU A 344 -1.39 30.02 -17.47
C LEU A 344 0.09 29.80 -17.79
N LYS A 345 0.89 30.87 -17.92
CA LYS A 345 2.33 30.78 -18.19
C LYS A 345 3.11 30.13 -17.04
N GLN A 346 2.79 30.50 -15.80
CA GLN A 346 3.41 29.92 -14.60
C GLN A 346 2.99 28.46 -14.42
N PHE A 347 1.70 28.17 -14.63
CA PHE A 347 1.20 26.79 -14.61
C PHE A 347 1.86 25.92 -15.69
N ASP A 348 2.03 26.45 -16.91
CA ASP A 348 2.73 25.76 -18.00
C ASP A 348 4.18 25.45 -17.62
N GLY A 349 4.87 26.39 -16.96
CA GLY A 349 6.22 26.23 -16.41
C GLY A 349 6.31 25.11 -15.37
N LEU A 350 5.43 25.13 -14.37
CA LEU A 350 5.32 24.09 -13.34
C LEU A 350 5.13 22.69 -13.96
N MET A 351 4.21 22.57 -14.93
CA MET A 351 3.86 21.29 -15.54
C MET A 351 5.02 20.66 -16.33
N ARG A 352 5.96 21.46 -16.84
CA ARG A 352 7.16 20.94 -17.53
C ARG A 352 8.05 20.13 -16.60
N PHE A 353 8.11 20.49 -15.32
CA PHE A 353 8.92 19.78 -14.32
C PHE A 353 8.11 18.71 -13.57
N TYR A 354 6.86 19.01 -13.18
CA TYR A 354 6.04 18.06 -12.43
C TYR A 354 5.58 16.86 -13.29
N LYS A 355 5.16 17.08 -14.55
CA LYS A 355 4.77 16.03 -15.51
C LYS A 355 5.30 16.31 -16.93
N PRO A 356 6.59 16.03 -17.21
CA PRO A 356 7.24 16.42 -18.46
C PRO A 356 6.65 15.78 -19.72
N ARG A 357 6.03 14.59 -19.61
CA ARG A 357 5.44 13.85 -20.74
C ARG A 357 4.06 14.35 -21.17
N MET A 358 3.53 15.39 -20.52
CA MET A 358 2.17 15.87 -20.75
C MET A 358 2.09 16.81 -21.97
N CYS A 359 1.15 16.54 -22.89
CA CYS A 359 0.96 17.38 -24.08
C CYS A 359 0.49 18.80 -23.71
N ALA A 360 0.83 19.80 -24.52
CA ALA A 360 0.41 21.20 -24.30
C ALA A 360 -1.13 21.36 -24.25
N ARG A 361 -1.86 20.63 -25.10
CA ARG A 361 -3.33 20.56 -25.05
C ARG A 361 -3.83 20.10 -23.68
N ASP A 362 -3.26 19.02 -23.16
CA ASP A 362 -3.72 18.43 -21.90
C ASP A 362 -3.38 19.34 -20.72
N ARG A 363 -2.22 20.04 -20.77
CA ARG A 363 -1.86 21.08 -19.78
C ARG A 363 -2.87 22.22 -19.74
N PHE A 364 -3.30 22.69 -20.91
CA PHE A 364 -4.36 23.71 -21.00
C PHE A 364 -5.70 23.20 -20.45
N LEU A 365 -6.09 21.96 -20.79
CA LEU A 365 -7.33 21.35 -20.28
C LEU A 365 -7.29 21.18 -18.75
N THR A 366 -6.15 20.79 -18.17
CA THR A 366 -6.01 20.74 -16.71
C THR A 366 -6.09 22.11 -16.06
N TYR A 367 -5.50 23.14 -16.67
CA TYR A 367 -5.62 24.51 -16.16
C TYR A 367 -7.08 24.96 -16.15
N LYS A 368 -7.80 24.74 -17.26
CA LYS A 368 -9.22 25.08 -17.37
C LYS A 368 -10.09 24.27 -16.39
N ALA A 369 -9.74 23.02 -16.12
CA ALA A 369 -10.49 22.18 -15.18
C ALA A 369 -10.24 22.54 -13.71
N LEU A 370 -9.09 23.14 -13.40
CA LEU A 370 -8.81 23.71 -12.07
C LEU A 370 -9.56 25.03 -11.85
N ASN A 371 -9.68 25.85 -12.90
CA ASN A 371 -10.31 27.16 -12.83
C ASN A 371 -11.85 27.04 -12.75
N GLN A 372 -12.38 26.90 -11.54
CA GLN A 372 -13.83 26.86 -11.31
C GLN A 372 -14.43 28.26 -11.15
N SER A 373 -13.60 29.25 -10.82
CA SER A 373 -13.98 30.65 -10.65
C SER A 373 -14.11 31.44 -11.96
N ASP A 374 -13.79 30.82 -13.11
CA ASP A 374 -13.74 31.46 -14.44
C ASP A 374 -12.88 32.74 -14.51
N THR A 375 -11.92 32.89 -13.60
CA THR A 375 -11.01 34.04 -13.54
C THR A 375 -9.78 33.82 -14.45
N PRO A 376 -9.08 34.87 -14.92
CA PRO A 376 -7.91 34.71 -15.78
C PRO A 376 -6.66 34.14 -15.06
N ALA A 377 -6.74 33.87 -13.76
CA ALA A 377 -5.67 33.33 -12.93
C ALA A 377 -6.24 32.33 -11.90
N LEU A 378 -5.49 31.29 -11.53
CA LEU A 378 -5.97 30.33 -10.53
C LEU A 378 -5.80 30.89 -9.11
N CYS A 379 -6.88 30.96 -8.35
CA CYS A 379 -6.85 31.26 -6.92
C CYS A 379 -6.38 30.05 -6.09
N LEU A 380 -6.04 30.26 -4.82
CA LEU A 380 -5.60 29.19 -3.93
C LEU A 380 -6.68 28.11 -3.74
N GLU A 381 -7.94 28.50 -3.63
CA GLU A 381 -9.07 27.57 -3.48
C GLU A 381 -9.23 26.62 -4.67
N ASP A 382 -9.10 27.15 -5.88
CA ASP A 382 -9.08 26.38 -7.12
C ASP A 382 -7.85 25.45 -7.17
N PHE A 383 -6.70 25.94 -6.71
CA PHE A 383 -5.45 25.20 -6.73
C PHE A 383 -5.41 24.06 -5.69
N TYR A 384 -6.21 24.08 -4.62
CA TYR A 384 -6.30 22.94 -3.69
C TYR A 384 -6.75 21.64 -4.35
N LYS A 385 -7.51 21.71 -5.45
CA LYS A 385 -7.96 20.54 -6.22
C LYS A 385 -6.87 19.99 -7.16
N PHE A 386 -5.64 20.50 -7.09
CA PHE A 386 -4.52 20.13 -7.93
C PHE A 386 -4.33 18.61 -8.07
N TYR A 387 -4.20 17.87 -6.96
CA TYR A 387 -3.94 16.42 -6.98
C TYR A 387 -5.10 15.59 -7.55
N GLU A 388 -6.32 16.11 -7.52
CA GLU A 388 -7.50 15.44 -8.08
C GLU A 388 -7.51 15.58 -9.61
N VAL A 389 -7.37 16.82 -10.09
CA VAL A 389 -7.46 17.19 -11.50
C VAL A 389 -6.24 16.70 -12.29
N ILE A 390 -5.03 16.75 -11.73
CA ILE A 390 -3.80 16.36 -12.43
C ILE A 390 -3.75 14.87 -12.76
N GLY A 391 -4.57 14.05 -12.09
CA GLY A 391 -4.71 12.62 -12.38
C GLY A 391 -5.65 12.33 -13.55
N LEU A 392 -6.35 13.33 -14.09
CA LEU A 392 -7.25 13.15 -15.24
C LEU A 392 -6.45 12.92 -16.53
N THR A 393 -6.87 11.92 -17.29
CA THR A 393 -6.43 11.69 -18.67
C THR A 393 -7.46 12.28 -19.62
N TRP A 394 -7.00 13.08 -20.58
CA TRP A 394 -7.88 13.79 -21.50
C TRP A 394 -8.01 13.01 -22.80
N LYS A 395 -9.24 12.72 -23.19
CA LYS A 395 -9.54 12.16 -24.51
C LYS A 395 -10.55 13.06 -25.21
N ALA A 396 -10.27 13.38 -26.47
CA ALA A 396 -11.26 14.01 -27.33
C ALA A 396 -12.44 13.04 -27.48
N ARG A 397 -13.67 13.54 -27.38
CA ARG A 397 -14.85 12.80 -27.81
C ARG A 397 -14.77 12.69 -29.34
N GLN A 398 -14.22 11.58 -29.84
CA GLN A 398 -14.18 11.32 -31.29
C GLN A 398 -15.60 11.14 -31.81
N SER A 399 -15.93 11.86 -32.88
CA SER A 399 -17.21 11.75 -33.61
C SER A 399 -17.22 10.62 -34.66
N ARG A 400 -16.06 10.01 -34.97
CA ARG A 400 -16.01 8.80 -35.81
C ARG A 400 -16.52 7.62 -34.99
N GLU A 401 -17.75 7.18 -35.26
CA GLU A 401 -18.41 6.12 -34.50
C GLU A 401 -17.84 4.73 -34.79
N HIS A 402 -17.21 4.52 -35.95
CA HIS A 402 -16.84 3.19 -36.43
C HIS A 402 -15.40 3.13 -36.97
N TRP A 403 -14.68 2.06 -36.64
CA TRP A 403 -13.30 1.84 -37.10
C TRP A 403 -13.22 1.48 -38.59
N PHE A 404 -14.36 1.14 -39.20
CA PHE A 404 -14.48 0.67 -40.58
C PHE A 404 -15.00 1.72 -41.56
N ASP A 405 -15.09 2.98 -41.15
CA ASP A 405 -15.56 4.10 -42.00
C ASP A 405 -14.63 4.37 -43.20
N ASP A 406 -13.36 3.94 -43.13
CA ASP A 406 -12.36 4.17 -44.19
C ASP A 406 -12.33 3.03 -45.26
N PHE A 407 -13.17 2.00 -45.16
CA PHE A 407 -13.18 0.87 -46.10
C PHE A 407 -14.09 1.07 -47.33
N SER A 408 -13.89 0.26 -48.37
CA SER A 408 -14.75 0.22 -49.55
C SER A 408 -16.22 -0.08 -49.19
N HIS A 409 -17.16 0.40 -50.03
CA HIS A 409 -18.59 0.35 -49.74
C HIS A 409 -19.14 -1.06 -49.45
N THR A 410 -18.58 -2.11 -50.08
CA THR A 410 -18.98 -3.51 -49.81
C THR A 410 -18.54 -3.98 -48.43
N MET A 411 -17.28 -3.69 -48.04
CA MET A 411 -16.75 -4.01 -46.71
C MET A 411 -17.44 -3.21 -45.62
N PHE A 412 -17.73 -1.93 -45.88
CA PHE A 412 -18.49 -1.08 -44.98
C PHE A 412 -19.86 -1.68 -44.64
N LEU A 413 -20.59 -2.19 -45.65
CA LEU A 413 -21.92 -2.77 -45.44
C LEU A 413 -21.87 -4.06 -44.61
N ILE A 414 -20.84 -4.90 -44.82
CA ILE A 414 -20.61 -6.12 -44.03
C ILE A 414 -20.33 -5.77 -42.57
N PHE A 415 -19.36 -4.89 -42.30
CA PHE A 415 -19.01 -4.51 -40.93
C PHE A 415 -20.13 -3.75 -40.22
N LYS A 416 -20.89 -2.92 -40.94
CA LYS A 416 -22.10 -2.27 -40.41
C LYS A 416 -23.15 -3.31 -40.02
N GLY A 417 -23.37 -4.34 -40.84
CA GLY A 417 -24.26 -5.46 -40.50
C GLY A 417 -23.81 -6.22 -39.24
N ILE A 418 -22.51 -6.55 -39.15
CA ILE A 418 -21.93 -7.21 -37.97
C ILE A 418 -22.06 -6.33 -36.72
N TYR A 419 -21.81 -5.03 -36.83
CA TYR A 419 -21.97 -4.08 -35.73
C TYR A 419 -23.42 -4.05 -35.22
N ILE A 420 -24.40 -3.96 -36.12
CA ILE A 420 -25.83 -3.97 -35.76
C ILE A 420 -26.21 -5.29 -35.08
N LEU A 421 -25.74 -6.43 -35.62
CA LEU A 421 -25.99 -7.75 -35.05
C LEU A 421 -25.43 -7.87 -33.63
N VAL A 422 -24.15 -7.56 -33.43
CA VAL A 422 -23.44 -7.69 -32.15
C VAL A 422 -24.02 -6.75 -31.08
N LYS A 423 -24.45 -5.55 -31.47
CA LYS A 423 -25.05 -4.58 -30.56
C LYS A 423 -26.51 -4.90 -30.21
N SER A 424 -27.16 -5.80 -30.96
CA SER A 424 -28.54 -6.20 -30.69
C SER A 424 -28.69 -6.87 -29.33
N LYS A 425 -29.79 -6.57 -28.62
CA LYS A 425 -30.13 -7.24 -27.35
C LYS A 425 -30.35 -8.74 -27.56
N ALA A 426 -30.89 -9.14 -28.71
CA ALA A 426 -31.13 -10.53 -29.07
C ALA A 426 -29.84 -11.35 -29.09
N PHE A 427 -28.75 -10.83 -29.68
CA PHE A 427 -27.45 -11.50 -29.69
C PHE A 427 -26.91 -11.72 -28.27
N GLN A 428 -27.03 -10.72 -27.40
CA GLN A 428 -26.61 -10.86 -25.99
C GLN A 428 -27.40 -11.94 -25.24
N TYR A 429 -28.74 -11.95 -25.38
CA TYR A 429 -29.57 -12.98 -24.76
C TYR A 429 -29.30 -14.37 -25.33
N ALA A 430 -29.11 -14.50 -26.65
CA ALA A 430 -28.74 -15.76 -27.27
C ALA A 430 -27.46 -16.34 -26.67
N MET A 431 -26.43 -15.50 -26.48
CA MET A 431 -25.19 -15.94 -25.82
C MET A 431 -25.39 -16.36 -24.37
N TYR A 432 -26.24 -15.67 -23.60
CA TYR A 432 -26.57 -16.12 -22.25
C TYR A 432 -27.29 -17.47 -22.23
N VAL A 433 -28.19 -17.71 -23.19
CA VAL A 433 -28.85 -19.01 -23.35
C VAL A 433 -27.81 -20.10 -23.68
N VAL A 434 -26.87 -19.83 -24.58
CA VAL A 434 -25.78 -20.78 -24.89
C VAL A 434 -24.97 -21.13 -23.64
N VAL A 435 -24.59 -20.14 -22.82
CA VAL A 435 -23.84 -20.39 -21.58
C VAL A 435 -24.68 -21.19 -20.57
N ALA A 436 -25.98 -20.90 -20.45
CA ALA A 436 -26.88 -21.66 -19.57
C ALA A 436 -27.02 -23.12 -20.03
N VAL A 437 -27.20 -23.35 -21.33
CA VAL A 437 -27.27 -24.70 -21.91
C VAL A 437 -25.95 -25.45 -21.70
N ASN A 438 -24.80 -24.79 -21.88
CA ASN A 438 -23.49 -25.38 -21.59
C ASN A 438 -23.37 -25.79 -20.10
N GLY A 439 -23.84 -24.95 -19.18
CA GLY A 439 -23.84 -25.27 -17.74
C GLY A 439 -24.71 -26.49 -17.41
N ILE A 440 -25.91 -26.57 -17.97
CA ILE A 440 -26.81 -27.73 -17.82
C ILE A 440 -26.15 -28.98 -18.43
N TRP A 441 -25.54 -28.85 -19.61
CA TRP A 441 -24.85 -29.95 -20.27
C TRP A 441 -23.72 -30.51 -19.41
N ILE A 442 -22.86 -29.64 -18.86
CA ILE A 442 -21.77 -30.05 -17.95
C ILE A 442 -22.32 -30.81 -16.75
N LEU A 443 -23.41 -30.33 -16.13
CA LEU A 443 -24.04 -30.99 -15.00
C LEU A 443 -24.57 -32.40 -15.35
N VAL A 444 -25.21 -32.54 -16.51
CA VAL A 444 -25.70 -33.83 -17.00
C VAL A 444 -24.53 -34.77 -17.30
N GLU A 445 -23.49 -34.28 -17.98
CA GLU A 445 -22.27 -35.03 -18.31
C GLU A 445 -21.58 -35.56 -17.04
N THR A 446 -21.47 -34.74 -15.98
CA THR A 446 -20.87 -35.16 -14.71
C THR A 446 -21.70 -36.22 -13.98
N ASN A 447 -23.03 -36.14 -14.05
CA ASN A 447 -23.92 -37.11 -13.43
C ASN A 447 -23.92 -38.45 -14.19
N MET A 448 -23.90 -38.40 -15.53
CA MET A 448 -23.89 -39.61 -16.37
C MET A 448 -22.56 -40.37 -16.27
N LEU A 449 -21.45 -39.66 -16.05
CA LEU A 449 -20.11 -40.25 -15.90
C LEU A 449 -19.79 -40.69 -14.45
N ASN A 450 -20.76 -40.65 -13.51
CA ASN A 450 -20.55 -40.96 -12.09
C ASN A 450 -19.29 -40.28 -11.49
N GLY A 451 -19.03 -39.02 -11.86
CA GLY A 451 -17.84 -38.28 -11.41
C GLY A 451 -16.49 -38.77 -11.96
N GLY A 452 -16.48 -39.80 -12.81
CA GLY A 452 -15.28 -40.31 -13.47
C GLY A 452 -14.82 -39.37 -14.58
N LEU A 453 -13.95 -38.41 -14.24
CA LEU A 453 -13.25 -37.54 -15.19
C LEU A 453 -12.15 -38.30 -15.98
N ARG A 454 -12.36 -39.58 -16.32
CA ARG A 454 -11.36 -40.48 -16.92
C ARG A 454 -11.74 -40.85 -18.35
N SER A 455 -11.92 -39.85 -19.19
CA SER A 455 -11.77 -40.04 -20.62
C SER A 455 -10.73 -39.04 -21.13
N GLY A 456 -9.58 -39.57 -21.57
CA GLY A 456 -8.55 -38.80 -22.31
C GLY A 456 -9.05 -38.28 -23.66
N THR A 457 -10.32 -38.53 -24.01
CA THR A 457 -10.97 -37.95 -25.17
C THR A 457 -11.72 -36.69 -24.78
N VAL A 458 -11.33 -35.57 -25.38
CA VAL A 458 -12.06 -34.30 -25.25
C VAL A 458 -13.50 -34.50 -25.72
N ALA A 459 -14.48 -34.18 -24.86
CA ALA A 459 -15.88 -34.31 -25.20
C ALA A 459 -16.21 -33.48 -26.44
N ARG A 460 -16.89 -34.08 -27.43
CA ARG A 460 -17.32 -33.37 -28.66
C ARG A 460 -18.15 -32.12 -28.34
N SER A 461 -18.96 -32.19 -27.27
CA SER A 461 -19.72 -31.06 -26.72
C SER A 461 -18.84 -29.85 -26.40
N TYR A 462 -17.68 -30.06 -25.79
CA TYR A 462 -16.74 -28.99 -25.42
C TYR A 462 -16.21 -28.25 -26.66
N ILE A 463 -15.86 -28.98 -27.72
CA ILE A 463 -15.40 -28.39 -28.98
C ILE A 463 -16.51 -27.54 -29.61
N VAL A 464 -17.76 -28.01 -29.58
CA VAL A 464 -18.93 -27.25 -30.08
C VAL A 464 -19.12 -25.96 -29.30
N PHE A 465 -19.14 -25.99 -27.96
CA PHE A 465 -19.29 -24.76 -27.18
C PHE A 465 -18.11 -23.81 -27.35
N LEU A 466 -16.87 -24.32 -27.38
CA LEU A 466 -15.67 -23.50 -27.58
C LEU A 466 -15.66 -22.80 -28.95
N THR A 467 -16.08 -23.50 -30.01
CA THR A 467 -16.20 -22.89 -31.34
C THR A 467 -17.26 -21.80 -31.38
N ILE A 468 -18.41 -21.98 -30.71
CA ILE A 468 -19.44 -20.93 -30.57
C ILE A 468 -18.85 -19.69 -29.85
N TYR A 469 -18.13 -19.87 -28.74
CA TYR A 469 -17.49 -18.75 -28.05
C TYR A 469 -16.38 -18.08 -28.87
N GLY A 470 -15.62 -18.85 -29.66
CA GLY A 470 -14.62 -18.33 -30.58
C GLY A 470 -15.24 -17.46 -31.68
N VAL A 471 -16.33 -17.93 -32.28
CA VAL A 471 -17.08 -17.16 -33.31
C VAL A 471 -17.69 -15.89 -32.70
N GLU A 472 -18.31 -15.97 -31.53
CA GLU A 472 -18.82 -14.81 -30.80
C GLU A 472 -17.72 -13.76 -30.58
N MET A 473 -16.54 -14.20 -30.11
CA MET A 473 -15.39 -13.33 -29.87
C MET A 473 -14.94 -12.62 -31.15
N LEU A 474 -14.79 -13.36 -32.26
CA LEU A 474 -14.40 -12.80 -33.55
C LEU A 474 -15.43 -11.80 -34.10
N LEU A 475 -16.72 -12.12 -34.00
CA LEU A 475 -17.81 -11.22 -34.39
C LEU A 475 -17.79 -9.92 -33.56
N LYS A 476 -17.58 -10.01 -32.24
CA LYS A 476 -17.50 -8.84 -31.38
C LYS A 476 -16.28 -7.96 -31.67
N ILE A 477 -15.11 -8.55 -31.90
CA ILE A 477 -13.88 -7.81 -32.22
C ILE A 477 -14.03 -7.09 -33.56
N THR A 478 -14.57 -7.77 -34.58
CA THR A 478 -14.79 -7.18 -35.91
C THR A 478 -15.89 -6.13 -35.92
N GLY A 479 -17.01 -6.37 -35.23
CA GLY A 479 -18.14 -5.44 -35.17
C GLY A 479 -17.83 -4.18 -34.37
N LEU A 480 -17.33 -4.31 -33.13
CA LEU A 480 -17.06 -3.17 -32.25
C LEU A 480 -15.70 -2.49 -32.54
N GLY A 481 -14.77 -3.23 -33.12
CA GLY A 481 -13.37 -2.84 -33.25
C GLY A 481 -12.55 -3.22 -32.01
N PRO A 482 -11.24 -3.52 -32.18
CA PRO A 482 -10.39 -4.02 -31.10
C PRO A 482 -10.28 -3.04 -29.93
N MET A 483 -10.16 -1.73 -30.21
CA MET A 483 -10.04 -0.71 -29.16
C MET A 483 -11.29 -0.60 -28.29
N ALA A 484 -12.49 -0.64 -28.88
CA ALA A 484 -13.73 -0.60 -28.13
C ALA A 484 -13.97 -1.93 -27.39
N TYR A 485 -13.64 -3.06 -28.01
CA TYR A 485 -13.78 -4.39 -27.41
C TYR A 485 -12.95 -4.54 -26.14
N PHE A 486 -11.65 -4.24 -26.20
CA PHE A 486 -10.74 -4.35 -25.05
C PHE A 486 -10.93 -3.25 -23.99
N SER A 487 -11.73 -2.22 -24.27
CA SER A 487 -12.08 -1.20 -23.27
C SER A 487 -13.01 -1.74 -22.16
N SER A 488 -13.77 -2.80 -22.45
CA SER A 488 -14.67 -3.44 -21.50
C SER A 488 -13.96 -4.61 -20.80
N GLY A 489 -13.83 -4.54 -19.46
CA GLY A 489 -13.21 -5.60 -18.67
C GLY A 489 -13.89 -6.96 -18.81
N TRP A 490 -15.20 -6.98 -19.06
CA TRP A 490 -15.97 -8.21 -19.27
C TRP A 490 -15.70 -8.87 -20.62
N ASN A 491 -15.45 -8.09 -21.67
CA ASN A 491 -15.06 -8.60 -22.97
C ASN A 491 -13.60 -9.08 -22.95
N LEU A 492 -12.73 -8.38 -22.21
CA LEU A 492 -11.35 -8.81 -21.95
C LEU A 492 -11.32 -10.16 -21.21
N PHE A 493 -12.17 -10.34 -20.19
CA PHE A 493 -12.32 -11.63 -19.50
C PHE A 493 -12.79 -12.75 -20.44
N ASP A 494 -13.82 -12.51 -21.25
CA ASP A 494 -14.31 -13.51 -22.23
C ASP A 494 -13.23 -13.89 -23.23
N PHE A 495 -12.47 -12.91 -23.71
CA PHE A 495 -11.34 -13.12 -24.60
C PHE A 495 -10.27 -14.00 -23.95
N LEU A 496 -9.82 -13.66 -22.73
CA LEU A 496 -8.80 -14.41 -22.01
C LEU A 496 -9.22 -15.87 -21.77
N VAL A 497 -10.44 -16.09 -21.28
CA VAL A 497 -10.97 -17.44 -21.01
C VAL A 497 -11.10 -18.26 -22.30
N THR A 498 -11.53 -17.63 -23.41
CA THR A 498 -11.67 -18.30 -24.70
C THR A 498 -10.31 -18.65 -25.30
N VAL A 499 -9.33 -17.73 -25.24
CA VAL A 499 -7.97 -17.95 -25.74
C VAL A 499 -7.24 -19.02 -24.94
N ILE A 500 -7.33 -18.99 -23.59
CA ILE A 500 -6.76 -20.03 -22.73
C ILE A 500 -7.39 -21.40 -23.04
N ALA A 501 -8.71 -21.46 -23.27
CA ALA A 501 -9.38 -22.70 -23.66
C ALA A 501 -8.91 -23.24 -25.02
N PHE A 502 -8.71 -22.38 -26.02
CA PHE A 502 -8.11 -22.79 -27.31
C PHE A 502 -6.68 -23.29 -27.14
N LEU A 503 -5.85 -22.60 -26.35
CA LEU A 503 -4.49 -23.05 -26.01
C LEU A 503 -4.49 -24.42 -25.34
N GLY A 504 -5.39 -24.66 -24.38
CA GLY A 504 -5.55 -25.96 -23.73
C GLY A 504 -6.00 -27.06 -24.69
N LEU A 505 -6.92 -26.76 -25.61
CA LEU A 505 -7.36 -27.72 -26.63
C LEU A 505 -6.22 -28.07 -27.60
N ILE A 506 -5.45 -27.08 -28.05
CA ILE A 506 -4.29 -27.26 -28.93
C ILE A 506 -3.21 -28.10 -28.20
N ALA A 507 -2.88 -27.77 -26.95
CA ALA A 507 -1.91 -28.52 -26.15
C ALA A 507 -2.33 -29.99 -25.95
N THR A 508 -3.63 -30.23 -25.72
CA THR A 508 -4.18 -31.59 -25.62
C THR A 508 -4.07 -32.33 -26.95
N ALA A 509 -4.31 -31.66 -28.09
CA ALA A 509 -4.15 -32.25 -29.42
C ALA A 509 -2.69 -32.64 -29.73
N PHE A 510 -1.71 -31.95 -29.12
CA PHE A 510 -0.29 -32.30 -29.17
C PHE A 510 0.14 -33.32 -28.08
N ASN A 511 -0.80 -33.96 -27.39
CA ASN A 511 -0.56 -34.92 -26.31
C ASN A 511 0.29 -34.36 -25.14
N MET A 512 0.18 -33.05 -24.87
CA MET A 512 0.80 -32.46 -23.69
C MET A 512 -0.12 -32.64 -22.46
N GLU A 513 -0.08 -33.84 -21.87
CA GLU A 513 -0.78 -34.26 -20.65
C GLU A 513 -0.86 -33.19 -19.53
N PRO A 514 0.22 -32.48 -19.14
CA PRO A 514 0.15 -31.52 -18.04
C PRO A 514 -0.77 -30.32 -18.31
N PHE A 515 -1.23 -30.07 -19.54
CA PHE A 515 -2.16 -28.98 -19.85
C PHE A 515 -3.64 -29.40 -19.79
N TYR A 516 -3.95 -30.67 -19.51
CA TYR A 516 -5.33 -31.14 -19.41
C TYR A 516 -6.15 -30.39 -18.35
N PHE A 517 -5.52 -29.87 -17.28
CA PHE A 517 -6.22 -29.04 -16.28
C PHE A 517 -6.90 -27.81 -16.90
N ILE A 518 -6.41 -27.28 -18.03
CA ILE A 518 -7.04 -26.14 -18.73
C ILE A 518 -8.43 -26.54 -19.27
N VAL A 519 -8.59 -27.80 -19.70
CA VAL A 519 -9.88 -28.34 -20.13
C VAL A 519 -10.83 -28.44 -18.92
N ILE A 520 -10.32 -28.72 -17.72
CA ILE A 520 -11.10 -28.73 -16.47
C ILE A 520 -11.58 -27.30 -16.13
N LEU A 521 -10.77 -26.28 -16.40
CA LEU A 521 -11.13 -24.87 -16.20
C LEU A 521 -12.25 -24.37 -17.14
N ARG A 522 -12.85 -25.23 -17.99
CA ARG A 522 -14.06 -24.90 -18.78
C ARG A 522 -15.22 -24.36 -17.94
N LEU A 523 -15.28 -24.70 -16.67
CA LEU A 523 -16.25 -24.16 -15.70
C LEU A 523 -16.14 -22.63 -15.52
N LEU A 524 -14.96 -22.04 -15.73
CA LEU A 524 -14.76 -20.58 -15.67
C LEU A 524 -15.60 -19.84 -16.72
N GLN A 525 -15.97 -20.50 -17.83
CA GLN A 525 -16.85 -19.92 -18.85
C GLN A 525 -18.27 -19.66 -18.31
N LEU A 526 -18.72 -20.39 -17.28
CA LEU A 526 -20.03 -20.20 -16.66
C LEU A 526 -20.08 -18.91 -15.81
N LEU A 527 -18.93 -18.36 -15.40
CA LEU A 527 -18.86 -17.06 -14.71
C LEU A 527 -19.43 -15.92 -15.58
N ARG A 528 -19.56 -16.11 -16.89
CA ARG A 528 -20.26 -15.19 -17.79
C ARG A 528 -21.72 -14.95 -17.38
N LEU A 529 -22.38 -15.92 -16.74
CA LEU A 529 -23.76 -15.75 -16.24
C LEU A 529 -23.86 -14.71 -15.12
N PHE A 530 -22.78 -14.52 -14.34
CA PHE A 530 -22.76 -13.49 -13.29
C PHE A 530 -22.88 -12.07 -13.85
N LYS A 531 -22.58 -11.89 -15.15
CA LYS A 531 -22.82 -10.63 -15.86
C LYS A 531 -24.29 -10.27 -15.95
N ILE A 532 -25.23 -11.19 -15.81
CA ILE A 532 -26.66 -10.91 -16.00
C ILE A 532 -27.19 -10.06 -14.84
N LYS A 533 -26.89 -10.46 -13.59
CA LYS A 533 -27.40 -9.79 -12.39
C LYS A 533 -26.49 -8.62 -12.00
N GLN A 534 -27.07 -7.43 -11.95
CA GLN A 534 -26.35 -6.20 -11.57
C GLN A 534 -25.63 -6.32 -10.21
N ARG A 535 -26.21 -7.03 -9.23
CA ARG A 535 -25.59 -7.21 -7.91
C ARG A 535 -24.21 -7.88 -8.01
N PHE A 536 -24.06 -8.92 -8.84
CA PHE A 536 -22.78 -9.59 -9.04
C PHE A 536 -21.78 -8.71 -9.80
N ARG A 537 -22.24 -7.93 -10.78
CA ARG A 537 -21.39 -6.94 -11.46
C ARG A 537 -20.81 -5.94 -10.46
N ASN A 538 -21.65 -5.38 -9.59
CA ASN A 538 -21.21 -4.43 -8.57
C ASN A 538 -20.15 -5.06 -7.64
N VAL A 539 -20.36 -6.30 -7.20
CA VAL A 539 -19.43 -7.07 -6.34
C VAL A 539 -18.07 -7.28 -7.01
N LEU A 540 -18.05 -7.65 -8.30
CA LEU A 540 -16.80 -7.88 -9.02
C LEU A 540 -16.08 -6.57 -9.34
N ASP A 541 -16.82 -5.52 -9.72
CA ASP A 541 -16.25 -4.20 -9.94
C ASP A 541 -15.63 -3.64 -8.64
N THR A 542 -16.30 -3.82 -7.48
CA THR A 542 -15.70 -3.48 -6.17
C THR A 542 -14.44 -4.27 -5.89
N MET A 543 -14.46 -5.58 -6.18
CA MET A 543 -13.33 -6.47 -5.89
C MET A 543 -12.09 -6.06 -6.68
N PHE A 544 -12.23 -5.79 -7.98
CA PHE A 544 -11.11 -5.34 -8.81
C PHE A 544 -10.63 -3.93 -8.45
N GLU A 545 -11.53 -3.03 -8.05
CA GLU A 545 -11.16 -1.70 -7.56
C GLU A 545 -10.38 -1.76 -6.23
N LEU A 546 -10.72 -2.69 -5.34
CA LEU A 546 -10.06 -2.88 -4.05
C LEU A 546 -8.85 -3.84 -4.11
N PHE A 547 -8.64 -4.56 -5.21
CA PHE A 547 -7.59 -5.57 -5.32
C PHE A 547 -6.18 -5.08 -4.98
N PRO A 548 -5.71 -3.89 -5.46
CA PRO A 548 -4.38 -3.40 -5.07
C PRO A 548 -4.23 -3.16 -3.56
N ARG A 549 -5.33 -2.77 -2.90
CA ARG A 549 -5.39 -2.59 -1.44
C ARG A 549 -5.31 -3.95 -0.73
N MET A 550 -6.08 -4.94 -1.20
CA MET A 550 -6.04 -6.31 -0.68
C MET A 550 -4.65 -6.95 -0.86
N ALA A 551 -4.02 -6.77 -2.01
CA ALA A 551 -2.68 -7.28 -2.27
C ALA A 551 -1.63 -6.69 -1.29
N SER A 552 -1.74 -5.40 -0.94
CA SER A 552 -0.84 -4.78 0.04
C SER A 552 -1.00 -5.34 1.46
N LEU A 553 -2.21 -5.73 1.85
CA LEU A 553 -2.47 -6.40 3.14
C LEU A 553 -2.04 -7.87 3.12
N GLY A 554 -2.32 -8.59 2.03
CA GLY A 554 -1.83 -9.96 1.85
C GLY A 554 -0.30 -10.03 1.91
N LEU A 555 0.40 -9.03 1.34
CA LEU A 555 1.85 -8.94 1.45
C LEU A 555 2.32 -8.68 2.90
N THR A 556 1.56 -7.93 3.71
CA THR A 556 1.82 -7.79 5.15
C THR A 556 1.72 -9.14 5.86
N LEU A 557 0.71 -9.98 5.54
CA LEU A 557 0.59 -11.33 6.09
C LEU A 557 1.77 -12.23 5.68
N ILE A 558 2.18 -12.19 4.41
CA ILE A 558 3.33 -12.95 3.91
C ILE A 558 4.62 -12.55 4.65
N ILE A 559 4.79 -11.29 5.04
CA ILE A 559 5.95 -10.84 5.83
C ILE A 559 5.95 -11.52 7.22
N PHE A 560 4.80 -11.61 7.88
CA PHE A 560 4.69 -12.36 9.14
C PHE A 560 5.01 -13.83 8.94
N TYR A 561 4.45 -14.46 7.88
CA TYR A 561 4.76 -15.86 7.56
C TYR A 561 6.25 -16.08 7.33
N TYR A 562 6.92 -15.17 6.62
CA TYR A 562 8.35 -15.27 6.38
C TYR A 562 9.15 -15.31 7.68
N SER A 563 8.91 -14.38 8.61
CA SER A 563 9.63 -14.36 9.89
C SER A 563 9.37 -15.62 10.71
N PHE A 564 8.12 -16.09 10.80
CA PHE A 564 7.79 -17.32 11.53
C PHE A 564 8.32 -18.58 10.84
N ALA A 565 8.32 -18.63 9.51
CA ALA A 565 8.82 -19.77 8.74
C ALA A 565 10.33 -19.91 8.89
N ILE A 566 11.10 -18.81 8.84
CA ILE A 566 12.54 -18.85 9.10
C ILE A 566 12.82 -19.40 10.51
N VAL A 567 12.13 -18.88 11.54
CA VAL A 567 12.27 -19.41 12.91
C VAL A 567 11.90 -20.89 12.96
N GLY A 568 10.78 -21.29 12.36
CA GLY A 568 10.32 -22.68 12.34
C GLY A 568 11.29 -23.62 11.62
N MET A 569 11.89 -23.19 10.52
CA MET A 569 12.89 -23.98 9.79
C MET A 569 14.17 -24.19 10.61
N GLU A 570 14.68 -23.14 11.27
CA GLU A 570 15.92 -23.27 12.06
C GLU A 570 15.75 -24.19 13.29
N PHE A 571 14.55 -24.23 13.88
CA PHE A 571 14.29 -25.03 15.09
C PHE A 571 13.64 -26.39 14.83
N PHE A 572 12.86 -26.53 13.75
CA PHE A 572 12.01 -27.70 13.50
C PHE A 572 12.29 -28.40 12.15
N ALA A 573 13.36 -28.06 11.44
CA ALA A 573 13.77 -28.80 10.26
C ALA A 573 14.13 -30.25 10.59
N ASP A 574 13.64 -31.18 9.78
CA ASP A 574 13.86 -32.64 9.87
C ASP A 574 13.44 -33.29 11.20
N VAL A 575 12.67 -32.57 12.02
CA VAL A 575 12.11 -33.07 13.29
C VAL A 575 10.97 -34.06 13.06
N ILE A 576 10.13 -33.78 12.05
CA ILE A 576 8.97 -34.59 11.70
C ILE A 576 9.34 -35.52 10.54
N TYR A 577 9.14 -36.81 10.74
CA TYR A 577 9.38 -37.86 9.74
C TYR A 577 8.27 -38.91 9.79
N PRO A 578 8.09 -39.76 8.77
CA PRO A 578 7.01 -40.74 8.77
C PRO A 578 7.12 -41.75 9.93
N ASN A 579 6.00 -42.11 10.56
CA ASN A 579 5.93 -42.97 11.76
C ASN A 579 6.62 -42.41 13.03
N CYS A 580 6.79 -41.09 13.15
CA CYS A 580 7.24 -40.47 14.39
C CYS A 580 6.09 -40.28 15.40
N CYS A 581 6.35 -39.60 16.54
CA CYS A 581 5.33 -39.20 17.51
C CYS A 581 4.51 -40.36 18.15
N ASN A 582 5.06 -41.57 18.21
CA ASN A 582 4.35 -42.75 18.72
C ASN A 582 4.03 -42.70 20.23
N THR A 583 4.71 -41.85 20.99
CA THR A 583 4.52 -41.68 22.44
C THR A 583 3.44 -40.67 22.81
N SER A 584 2.96 -39.88 21.84
CA SER A 584 1.97 -38.82 22.09
C SER A 584 0.55 -39.26 21.71
N THR A 585 -0.44 -38.46 22.08
CA THR A 585 -1.85 -38.69 21.75
C THR A 585 -2.16 -38.53 20.26
N VAL A 586 -1.20 -38.04 19.46
CA VAL A 586 -1.35 -37.78 18.03
C VAL A 586 -0.65 -38.82 17.14
N ALA A 587 -0.22 -39.94 17.72
CA ALA A 587 0.47 -41.02 17.00
C ALA A 587 -0.28 -41.50 15.74
N ASP A 588 -1.61 -41.59 15.80
CA ASP A 588 -2.45 -42.03 14.68
C ASP A 588 -2.37 -41.08 13.46
N ALA A 589 -2.08 -39.80 13.66
CA ALA A 589 -1.96 -38.81 12.60
C ALA A 589 -0.60 -38.91 11.86
N TYR A 590 0.44 -39.40 12.52
CA TYR A 590 1.81 -39.49 11.97
C TYR A 590 2.16 -40.90 11.46
N ARG A 591 1.22 -41.85 11.51
CA ARG A 591 1.44 -43.23 11.05
C ARG A 591 1.58 -43.32 9.52
N GLN A 592 2.36 -44.31 9.10
CA GLN A 592 2.58 -44.73 7.73
C GLN A 592 2.84 -46.24 7.74
N VAL A 593 1.80 -47.05 7.54
CA VAL A 593 1.90 -48.51 7.65
C VAL A 593 1.55 -49.16 6.32
N ASN A 594 2.43 -50.07 5.87
CA ASN A 594 2.19 -50.90 4.69
C ASN A 594 1.31 -52.08 5.10
N ILE A 595 0.09 -52.13 4.58
CA ILE A 595 -0.82 -53.26 4.78
C ILE A 595 -0.89 -54.05 3.47
N THR A 596 -0.42 -55.29 3.50
CA THR A 596 -0.48 -56.20 2.36
C THR A 596 -1.73 -57.07 2.46
N ILE A 597 -2.66 -56.90 1.52
CA ILE A 597 -3.88 -57.71 1.41
C ILE A 597 -3.80 -58.49 0.10
N GLY A 598 -3.43 -59.77 0.18
CA GLY A 598 -3.13 -60.57 -1.01
C GLY A 598 -1.87 -60.08 -1.72
N ASN A 599 -2.01 -59.68 -3.00
CA ASN A 599 -0.91 -59.12 -3.80
C ASN A 599 -0.83 -57.59 -3.78
N ASP A 600 -1.84 -56.91 -3.22
CA ASP A 600 -1.91 -55.46 -3.20
C ASP A 600 -1.35 -54.93 -1.88
N THR A 601 -0.33 -54.07 -1.98
CA THR A 601 0.20 -53.32 -0.85
C THR A 601 -0.51 -51.98 -0.78
N VAL A 602 -1.43 -51.81 0.17
CA VAL A 602 -2.09 -50.53 0.41
C VAL A 602 -1.39 -49.81 1.55
N LEU A 603 -0.97 -48.58 1.27
CA LEU A 603 -0.34 -47.70 2.23
C LEU A 603 -1.42 -47.01 3.07
N GLN A 604 -1.39 -47.19 4.39
CA GLN A 604 -2.27 -46.48 5.32
C GLN A 604 -1.48 -45.35 5.99
N ASP A 605 -1.70 -44.12 5.50
CA ASP A 605 -1.03 -42.91 5.99
C ASP A 605 -1.99 -42.03 6.81
N GLY A 606 -1.44 -41.36 7.83
CA GLY A 606 -2.08 -40.24 8.52
C GLY A 606 -1.77 -38.87 7.90
N TYR A 607 -0.85 -38.80 6.92
CA TYR A 607 -0.43 -37.62 6.13
C TYR A 607 0.16 -36.41 6.87
N TYR A 608 -0.01 -36.27 8.20
CA TYR A 608 0.47 -35.09 8.94
C TYR A 608 2.00 -34.94 8.96
N TYR A 609 2.76 -35.99 8.64
CA TYR A 609 4.22 -35.89 8.48
C TYR A 609 4.65 -35.04 7.26
N LEU A 610 3.73 -34.74 6.33
CA LEU A 610 3.97 -33.83 5.21
C LEU A 610 4.03 -32.36 5.65
N ASN A 611 3.39 -32.03 6.78
CA ASN A 611 3.38 -30.70 7.37
C ASN A 611 4.64 -30.49 8.22
N ASN A 612 5.72 -30.12 7.54
CA ASN A 612 7.05 -29.96 8.14
C ASN A 612 7.63 -28.57 7.87
N PHE A 613 8.73 -28.28 8.57
CA PHE A 613 9.52 -27.07 8.41
C PHE A 613 10.86 -27.35 7.71
N ASN A 614 10.89 -28.32 6.79
CA ASN A 614 12.14 -28.73 6.14
C ASN A 614 12.58 -27.76 5.03
N ASN A 615 11.67 -26.91 4.53
CA ASN A 615 12.00 -25.84 3.60
C ASN A 615 10.98 -24.70 3.71
N ILE A 616 11.28 -23.55 3.08
CA ILE A 616 10.45 -22.35 3.22
C ILE A 616 9.05 -22.52 2.61
N LEU A 617 8.93 -23.33 1.55
CA LEU A 617 7.66 -23.59 0.88
C LEU A 617 6.74 -24.51 1.71
N SER A 618 7.28 -25.60 2.27
CA SER A 618 6.53 -26.49 3.17
C SER A 618 6.17 -25.78 4.47
N SER A 619 7.07 -24.92 4.97
CA SER A 619 6.79 -24.04 6.11
C SER A 619 5.64 -23.09 5.80
N PHE A 620 5.60 -22.46 4.62
CA PHE A 620 4.49 -21.57 4.23
C PHE A 620 3.16 -22.27 4.14
N VAL A 621 3.12 -23.49 3.60
CA VAL A 621 1.89 -24.31 3.57
C VAL A 621 1.47 -24.68 4.99
N THR A 622 2.40 -25.14 5.83
CA THR A 622 2.13 -25.48 7.23
C THR A 622 1.59 -24.26 8.00
N LEU A 623 2.21 -23.09 7.87
CA LEU A 623 1.72 -21.86 8.51
C LEU A 623 0.36 -21.40 7.96
N PHE A 624 0.10 -21.62 6.67
CA PHE A 624 -1.21 -21.36 6.09
C PHE A 624 -2.28 -22.27 6.70
N GLU A 625 -2.01 -23.57 6.84
CA GLU A 625 -2.92 -24.52 7.49
C GLU A 625 -3.19 -24.12 8.96
N LEU A 626 -2.16 -23.70 9.69
CA LEU A 626 -2.30 -23.20 11.06
C LEU A 626 -3.15 -21.92 11.14
N THR A 627 -3.13 -21.07 10.10
CA THR A 627 -3.94 -19.84 10.05
C THR A 627 -5.43 -20.12 9.84
N VAL A 628 -5.78 -21.28 9.27
CA VAL A 628 -7.18 -21.73 9.17
C VAL A 628 -7.72 -22.21 10.52
N VAL A 629 -6.86 -22.39 11.54
CA VAL A 629 -7.18 -22.73 12.94
C VAL A 629 -7.72 -24.16 13.14
N ASN A 630 -8.09 -24.90 12.09
CA ASN A 630 -8.56 -26.27 12.26
C ASN A 630 -7.40 -27.26 12.52
N ASN A 631 -7.59 -28.21 13.44
CA ASN A 631 -6.62 -29.29 13.77
C ASN A 631 -5.18 -28.82 14.08
N TRP A 632 -4.97 -27.55 14.40
CA TRP A 632 -3.64 -26.96 14.56
C TRP A 632 -2.86 -27.57 15.74
N TYR A 633 -3.57 -28.03 16.77
CA TYR A 633 -2.98 -28.67 17.95
C TYR A 633 -2.31 -30.02 17.61
N ILE A 634 -2.70 -30.69 16.52
CA ILE A 634 -2.08 -31.95 16.08
C ILE A 634 -0.63 -31.69 15.66
N THR A 635 -0.41 -30.65 14.86
CA THR A 635 0.93 -30.21 14.43
C THR A 635 1.75 -29.72 15.62
N MET A 636 1.14 -28.95 16.54
CA MET A 636 1.79 -28.50 17.77
C MET A 636 2.26 -29.68 18.62
N GLU A 637 1.37 -30.61 18.96
CA GLU A 637 1.69 -31.78 19.78
C GLU A 637 2.67 -32.74 19.10
N GLY A 638 2.62 -32.84 17.77
CA GLY A 638 3.59 -33.58 16.98
C GLY A 638 5.01 -33.03 17.18
N VAL A 639 5.19 -31.73 16.99
CA VAL A 639 6.50 -31.07 17.17
C VAL A 639 6.97 -31.11 18.62
N THR A 640 6.08 -30.92 19.61
CA THR A 640 6.45 -30.97 21.03
C THR A 640 6.87 -32.37 21.46
N SER A 641 6.29 -33.42 20.86
CA SER A 641 6.67 -34.81 21.17
C SER A 641 8.12 -35.14 20.79
N GLN A 642 8.65 -34.47 19.77
CA GLN A 642 10.01 -34.68 19.27
C GLN A 642 11.02 -33.66 19.82
N THR A 643 10.54 -32.54 20.37
CA THR A 643 11.39 -31.43 20.83
C THR A 643 11.20 -31.16 22.33
N SER A 644 10.60 -30.02 22.69
CA SER A 644 10.37 -29.57 24.05
C SER A 644 9.03 -28.86 24.17
N HIS A 645 8.48 -28.81 25.38
CA HIS A 645 7.25 -28.08 25.71
C HIS A 645 7.32 -26.59 25.33
N TRP A 646 8.51 -25.99 25.30
CA TRP A 646 8.71 -24.59 24.86
C TRP A 646 8.29 -24.34 23.40
N SER A 647 8.26 -25.37 22.55
CA SER A 647 7.75 -25.24 21.18
C SER A 647 6.25 -24.92 21.14
N ARG A 648 5.47 -25.24 22.19
CA ARG A 648 4.05 -24.80 22.32
C ARG A 648 3.93 -23.28 22.25
N LEU A 649 4.88 -22.56 22.85
CA LEU A 649 4.89 -21.09 22.84
C LEU A 649 5.00 -20.54 21.41
N TYR A 650 5.76 -21.20 20.52
CA TYR A 650 5.85 -20.80 19.11
C TYR A 650 4.47 -20.85 18.43
N PHE A 651 3.76 -21.97 18.56
CA PHE A 651 2.44 -22.13 17.94
C PHE A 651 1.37 -21.24 18.56
N MET A 652 1.37 -21.08 19.89
CA MET A 652 0.44 -20.16 20.58
C MET A 652 0.69 -18.70 20.19
N THR A 653 1.96 -18.28 20.12
CA THR A 653 2.32 -16.92 19.67
C THR A 653 1.92 -16.70 18.21
N PHE A 654 2.15 -17.70 17.35
CA PHE A 654 1.72 -17.64 15.95
C PHE A 654 0.20 -17.49 15.83
N TYR A 655 -0.58 -18.27 16.60
CA TYR A 655 -2.04 -18.16 16.62
C TYR A 655 -2.51 -16.74 16.99
N ILE A 656 -1.99 -16.19 18.10
CA ILE A 656 -2.36 -14.85 18.58
C ILE A 656 -2.04 -13.79 17.52
N VAL A 657 -0.82 -13.83 16.95
CA VAL A 657 -0.39 -12.87 15.92
C VAL A 657 -1.23 -12.99 14.66
N THR A 658 -1.43 -14.20 14.14
CA THR A 658 -2.18 -14.41 12.89
C THR A 658 -3.66 -14.11 13.05
N MET A 659 -4.26 -14.42 14.20
CA MET A 659 -5.64 -14.06 14.50
C MET A 659 -5.84 -12.55 14.45
N VAL A 660 -4.99 -11.76 15.12
CA VAL A 660 -5.05 -10.29 15.11
C VAL A 660 -4.86 -9.75 13.71
N VAL A 661 -3.84 -10.23 12.99
CA VAL A 661 -3.55 -9.75 11.64
C VAL A 661 -4.69 -10.08 10.68
N MET A 662 -5.23 -11.30 10.73
CA MET A 662 -6.30 -11.73 9.83
C MET A 662 -7.61 -10.99 10.11
N THR A 663 -7.94 -10.73 11.37
CA THR A 663 -9.17 -10.01 11.71
C THR A 663 -9.12 -8.54 11.31
N ILE A 664 -7.98 -7.86 11.50
CA ILE A 664 -7.75 -6.51 10.98
C ILE A 664 -7.90 -6.49 9.45
N ILE A 665 -7.30 -7.46 8.74
CA ILE A 665 -7.37 -7.56 7.28
C ILE A 665 -8.82 -7.73 6.81
N VAL A 666 -9.54 -8.70 7.38
CA VAL A 666 -10.93 -9.01 7.00
C VAL A 666 -11.84 -7.82 7.27
N ALA A 667 -11.75 -7.23 8.46
CA ALA A 667 -12.61 -6.13 8.86
C ALA A 667 -12.42 -4.89 7.97
N PHE A 668 -11.16 -4.55 7.68
CA PHE A 668 -10.84 -3.43 6.78
C PHE A 668 -11.31 -3.65 5.34
N ILE A 669 -11.19 -4.88 4.82
CA ILE A 669 -11.68 -5.20 3.48
C ILE A 669 -13.21 -5.09 3.46
N LEU A 670 -13.88 -5.61 4.49
CA LEU A 670 -15.33 -5.60 4.59
C LEU A 670 -15.87 -4.16 4.68
N ASP A 671 -15.28 -3.31 5.51
CA ASP A 671 -15.70 -1.91 5.65
C ASP A 671 -15.57 -1.15 4.31
N ALA A 672 -14.41 -1.26 3.65
CA ALA A 672 -14.18 -0.66 2.34
C ALA A 672 -15.17 -1.18 1.27
N PHE A 673 -15.46 -2.49 1.31
CA PHE A 673 -16.35 -3.15 0.36
C PHE A 673 -17.80 -2.72 0.56
N VAL A 674 -18.29 -2.73 1.81
CA VAL A 674 -19.66 -2.35 2.17
C VAL A 674 -19.89 -0.86 1.87
N PHE A 675 -18.95 0.01 2.24
CA PHE A 675 -19.02 1.44 1.92
C PHE A 675 -19.16 1.67 0.41
N ARG A 676 -18.31 1.04 -0.41
CA ARG A 676 -18.35 1.18 -1.87
C ARG A 676 -19.66 0.65 -2.46
N MET A 677 -20.13 -0.48 -1.97
CA MET A 677 -21.38 -1.08 -2.45
C MET A 677 -22.59 -0.18 -2.15
N ASN A 678 -22.66 0.37 -0.94
CA ASN A 678 -23.72 1.31 -0.54
C ASN A 678 -23.63 2.62 -1.33
N TYR A 679 -22.43 3.16 -1.53
CA TYR A 679 -22.21 4.36 -2.34
C TYR A 679 -22.62 4.16 -3.81
N SER A 680 -22.26 3.02 -4.40
CA SER A 680 -22.65 2.66 -5.77
C SER A 680 -24.16 2.55 -5.95
N ARG A 681 -24.92 2.26 -4.89
CA ARG A 681 -26.38 2.27 -4.90
C ARG A 681 -26.92 3.71 -4.85
N LYS A 682 -26.41 4.54 -3.94
CA LYS A 682 -26.83 5.95 -3.76
C LYS A 682 -26.62 6.81 -5.01
N ASN A 683 -25.47 6.70 -5.66
CA ASN A 683 -25.19 7.45 -6.89
C ASN A 683 -26.03 7.03 -8.09
N ARG A 684 -26.67 5.85 -8.05
CA ARG A 684 -27.51 5.39 -9.16
C ARG A 684 -28.88 6.04 -9.12
N GLU A 685 -29.43 6.23 -7.92
CA GLU A 685 -30.70 6.94 -7.71
C GLU A 685 -30.62 8.41 -8.17
N THR A 686 -29.44 9.02 -8.12
CA THR A 686 -29.23 10.39 -8.60
C THR A 686 -29.03 10.48 -10.12
N LEU A 687 -28.41 9.47 -10.76
CA LEU A 687 -28.16 9.44 -12.21
C LEU A 687 -29.43 9.20 -13.04
N ASP A 688 -30.38 8.41 -12.54
CA ASP A 688 -31.69 8.20 -13.22
C ASP A 688 -32.54 9.50 -13.27
N ASN A 689 -32.16 10.54 -12.52
CA ASN A 689 -32.88 11.82 -12.45
C ASN A 689 -32.25 12.95 -13.29
N SER A 690 -31.17 12.71 -14.06
CA SER A 690 -30.38 13.79 -14.67
C SER A 690 -30.05 13.60 -16.16
N GLU A 691 -30.89 12.90 -16.92
CA GLU A 691 -30.79 12.85 -18.39
C GLU A 691 -31.48 14.07 -19.04
N GLY A 692 -30.78 15.22 -19.03
CA GLY A 692 -31.13 16.43 -19.77
C GLY A 692 -29.98 16.89 -20.66
N SER A 693 -30.27 17.00 -21.96
CA SER A 693 -29.45 17.42 -23.11
C SER A 693 -28.29 18.42 -22.87
N VAL A 694 -27.13 18.17 -23.49
CA VAL A 694 -26.11 19.21 -23.75
C VAL A 694 -25.67 19.19 -25.21
N LEU A 695 -25.71 20.38 -25.81
CA LEU A 695 -25.50 20.76 -27.21
C LEU A 695 -24.01 20.70 -27.65
N ASP A 696 -23.83 20.67 -28.98
CA ASP A 696 -22.56 20.62 -29.73
C ASP A 696 -21.53 21.67 -29.30
N SER A 697 -20.51 21.18 -28.59
CA SER A 697 -19.17 21.74 -28.59
C SER A 697 -18.18 20.57 -28.62
N VAL A 698 -16.92 20.81 -28.99
CA VAL A 698 -15.88 19.76 -28.90
C VAL A 698 -15.60 19.52 -27.41
N VAL A 699 -16.39 18.64 -26.81
CA VAL A 699 -16.27 18.27 -25.39
C VAL A 699 -15.12 17.29 -25.24
N PHE A 700 -14.07 17.71 -24.53
CA PHE A 700 -13.04 16.78 -24.06
C PHE A 700 -13.51 16.10 -22.79
N LEU A 701 -13.32 14.78 -22.73
CA LEU A 701 -13.70 13.99 -21.57
C LEU A 701 -12.46 13.67 -20.74
N GLY A 702 -12.40 14.20 -19.53
CA GLY A 702 -11.42 13.81 -18.52
C GLY A 702 -11.83 12.50 -17.86
N ARG A 703 -10.95 11.50 -17.83
CA ARG A 703 -11.17 10.24 -17.11
C ARG A 703 -9.97 9.88 -16.24
N ARG A 704 -10.24 9.38 -15.05
CA ARG A 704 -9.25 8.85 -14.11
C ARG A 704 -9.83 7.62 -13.41
N ALA A 705 -9.00 6.62 -13.15
CA ALA A 705 -9.36 5.51 -12.27
C ALA A 705 -9.41 6.00 -10.82
N ARG A 706 -10.48 5.68 -10.09
CA ARG A 706 -10.62 6.06 -8.69
C ARG A 706 -9.48 5.47 -7.87
N THR A 707 -9.00 6.25 -6.92
CA THR A 707 -7.89 5.92 -6.05
C THR A 707 -8.37 5.76 -4.60
N LYS A 708 -7.55 5.13 -3.75
CA LYS A 708 -7.86 4.94 -2.32
C LYS A 708 -8.28 6.26 -1.65
N SER A 709 -7.59 7.36 -1.95
CA SER A 709 -7.91 8.66 -1.37
C SER A 709 -9.33 9.10 -1.70
N ASP A 710 -9.84 8.82 -2.90
CA ASP A 710 -11.17 9.27 -3.32
C ASP A 710 -12.28 8.54 -2.53
N LEU A 711 -12.03 7.30 -2.12
CA LEU A 711 -12.93 6.56 -1.24
C LEU A 711 -12.87 7.11 0.17
N SER A 712 -11.67 7.31 0.72
CA SER A 712 -11.47 7.85 2.07
C SER A 712 -11.98 9.30 2.21
N MET A 713 -11.82 10.14 1.19
CA MET A 713 -12.40 11.48 1.14
C MET A 713 -13.91 11.44 1.31
N LYS A 714 -14.58 10.47 0.67
CA LYS A 714 -16.03 10.29 0.77
C LYS A 714 -16.47 9.65 2.09
N MET A 715 -15.64 8.79 2.68
CA MET A 715 -15.94 8.21 3.98
C MET A 715 -15.94 9.26 5.10
N TYR A 716 -15.03 10.25 5.01
CA TYR A 716 -14.84 11.29 6.03
C TYR A 716 -15.31 12.69 5.58
N GLU A 717 -16.19 12.76 4.59
CA GLU A 717 -16.61 14.02 3.94
C GLU A 717 -17.12 15.07 4.93
N GLU A 718 -17.88 14.64 5.94
CA GLU A 718 -18.48 15.52 6.95
C GLU A 718 -17.45 16.15 7.91
N GLU A 719 -16.29 15.53 8.09
CA GLU A 719 -15.27 15.98 9.06
C GLU A 719 -14.10 16.74 8.41
N ILE A 720 -13.89 16.59 7.11
CA ILE A 720 -12.73 17.15 6.40
C ILE A 720 -12.66 18.68 6.54
N GLN A 721 -13.82 19.35 6.51
CA GLN A 721 -13.86 20.80 6.65
C GLN A 721 -13.39 21.27 8.03
N GLU A 722 -13.79 20.56 9.09
CA GLU A 722 -13.33 20.83 10.45
C GLU A 722 -11.81 20.66 10.56
N TRP A 723 -11.26 19.61 9.95
CA TRP A 723 -9.80 19.39 9.94
C TRP A 723 -9.05 20.52 9.25
N TYR A 724 -9.61 21.10 8.19
CA TYR A 724 -9.00 22.24 7.51
C TYR A 724 -9.04 23.51 8.37
N GLU A 725 -10.16 23.79 9.04
CA GLU A 725 -10.27 24.94 9.93
C GLU A 725 -9.33 24.84 11.13
N GLU A 726 -9.21 23.66 11.73
CA GLU A 726 -8.25 23.39 12.80
C GLU A 726 -6.81 23.60 12.31
N PHE A 727 -6.48 23.10 11.13
CA PHE A 727 -5.16 23.26 10.53
C PHE A 727 -4.82 24.73 10.25
N SER A 728 -5.77 25.51 9.68
CA SER A 728 -5.60 26.94 9.46
C SER A 728 -5.39 27.70 10.77
N ARG A 729 -6.12 27.35 11.84
CA ARG A 729 -5.91 27.92 13.19
C ARG A 729 -4.49 27.64 13.69
N ILE A 730 -4.00 26.41 13.56
CA ILE A 730 -2.65 26.02 13.97
C ILE A 730 -1.60 26.84 13.21
N ILE A 731 -1.68 26.95 11.88
CA ILE A 731 -0.72 27.74 11.08
C ILE A 731 -0.72 29.20 11.50
N SER A 732 -1.91 29.80 11.65
CA SER A 732 -2.03 31.21 12.05
C SER A 732 -1.39 31.47 13.42
N SER A 733 -1.53 30.53 14.37
CA SER A 733 -0.92 30.62 15.69
C SER A 733 0.62 30.61 15.60
N GLN A 734 1.20 29.74 14.77
CA GLN A 734 2.65 29.64 14.59
C GLN A 734 3.25 30.89 13.92
N GLN A 735 2.59 31.41 12.89
CA GLN A 735 3.00 32.66 12.25
C GLN A 735 2.96 33.84 13.23
N SER A 736 1.93 33.92 14.08
CA SER A 736 1.82 34.97 15.10
C SER A 736 2.93 34.89 16.15
N THR A 737 3.32 33.69 16.58
CA THR A 737 4.44 33.49 17.52
C THR A 737 5.78 33.82 16.90
N SER A 738 6.02 33.45 15.64
CA SER A 738 7.27 33.79 14.92
C SER A 738 7.41 35.31 14.72
N LEU A 739 6.33 36.00 14.38
CA LEU A 739 6.31 37.47 14.29
C LEU A 739 6.54 38.12 15.66
N ALA A 740 5.97 37.59 16.73
CA ALA A 740 6.18 38.11 18.09
C ALA A 740 7.63 37.93 18.59
N VAL A 741 8.28 36.81 18.26
CA VAL A 741 9.70 36.59 18.56
C VAL A 741 10.58 37.52 17.71
N SER A 742 10.31 37.66 16.40
CA SER A 742 11.04 38.57 15.52
C SER A 742 10.91 40.05 15.95
N PHE A 743 9.73 40.50 16.39
CA PHE A 743 9.53 41.84 16.94
C PHE A 743 10.27 42.06 18.27
N ARG A 744 10.39 41.03 19.12
CA ARG A 744 11.14 41.10 20.38
C ARG A 744 12.65 41.22 20.13
N TRP A 745 13.19 40.54 19.12
CA TRP A 745 14.59 40.68 18.70
C TRP A 745 14.89 42.04 18.04
N LYS A 746 13.98 42.56 17.21
CA LYS A 746 14.14 43.89 16.60
C LYS A 746 14.12 45.02 17.63
N ARG A 747 13.38 44.86 18.74
CA ARG A 747 13.32 45.83 19.84
C ARG A 747 14.60 45.83 20.69
N HIS A 748 15.30 44.70 20.80
CA HIS A 748 16.59 44.63 21.51
C HIS A 748 17.75 45.24 20.73
N LEU A 749 17.74 45.18 19.39
CA LEU A 749 18.78 45.78 18.53
C LEU A 749 18.68 47.31 18.37
N LEU A 750 17.54 47.92 18.70
CA LEU A 750 17.32 49.37 18.62
C LEU A 750 17.61 50.13 19.94
N CYS A 751 18.02 49.44 21.01
CA CYS A 751 18.28 50.06 22.32
C CYS A 751 19.76 50.19 22.72
N ASP A 752 20.72 49.92 21.82
CA ASP A 752 22.15 50.17 22.07
C ASP A 752 22.63 51.47 21.38
N GLN A 753 22.43 52.61 22.05
CA GLN A 753 23.13 53.88 21.82
C GLN A 753 23.55 54.45 23.20
N PRO A 754 24.81 54.90 23.40
CA PRO A 754 25.32 55.18 24.75
C PRO A 754 25.19 56.64 25.20
N GLY A 755 24.62 56.84 26.40
CA GLY A 755 24.93 57.93 27.36
C GLY A 755 23.91 59.08 27.50
N PRO A 756 23.95 59.89 28.60
CA PRO A 756 24.70 59.76 29.85
C PRO A 756 23.80 59.69 31.12
N SER A 757 24.46 59.35 32.23
CA SER A 757 23.97 59.21 33.60
C SER A 757 23.39 60.50 34.23
N VAL A 758 22.18 60.41 34.82
CA VAL A 758 21.70 61.34 35.84
C VAL A 758 20.97 60.57 36.96
N HIS A 759 21.48 60.70 38.18
CA HIS A 759 20.87 60.29 39.44
C HIS A 759 19.69 61.22 39.81
N VAL A 760 18.50 60.69 40.12
CA VAL A 760 17.55 61.27 41.12
C VAL A 760 16.69 60.16 41.74
N ASN A 761 16.34 60.37 43.01
CA ASN A 761 15.85 59.47 44.05
C ASN A 761 14.43 58.86 43.92
N ALA A 762 14.35 57.65 44.49
CA ALA A 762 13.26 56.99 45.23
C ALA A 762 11.88 57.68 45.37
N VAL A 763 10.82 56.96 44.95
CA VAL A 763 9.55 56.84 45.68
C VAL A 763 9.00 55.41 45.55
N GLN A 764 8.60 54.86 46.70
CA GLN A 764 8.09 53.52 46.99
C GLN A 764 6.70 53.26 46.36
N GLY A 765 6.51 52.11 45.71
CA GLY A 765 5.19 51.69 45.22
C GLY A 765 5.18 50.36 44.47
N ARG A 766 4.83 49.29 45.18
CA ARG A 766 4.70 47.86 44.81
C ARG A 766 4.43 47.51 43.33
N VAL A 767 5.30 46.62 42.83
CA VAL A 767 5.15 45.80 41.61
C VAL A 767 4.74 44.37 42.01
N PRO A 768 3.86 43.66 41.28
CA PRO A 768 3.80 42.20 41.32
C PRO A 768 4.70 41.63 40.21
N HIS A 769 5.85 41.06 40.60
CA HIS A 769 6.77 40.38 39.68
C HIS A 769 6.49 38.89 39.65
N LEU A 770 5.99 38.45 38.50
CA LEU A 770 6.32 37.18 37.87
C LEU A 770 7.82 37.17 37.50
N LEU A 771 8.43 35.98 37.46
CA LEU A 771 9.85 35.66 37.18
C LEU A 771 10.82 35.77 38.37
N PHE A 772 10.95 34.69 39.13
CA PHE A 772 12.23 34.04 39.52
C PHE A 772 11.92 32.85 40.44
N LEU A 773 11.62 31.66 39.89
CA LEU A 773 11.67 30.34 40.60
C LEU A 773 11.18 29.18 39.70
N VAL A 774 11.95 28.81 38.67
CA VAL A 774 11.77 27.51 37.95
C VAL A 774 13.08 26.71 37.86
N ALA A 775 14.16 27.15 38.52
CA ALA A 775 15.46 26.47 38.44
C ALA A 775 15.77 25.46 39.57
N LEU A 776 14.86 25.20 40.53
CA LEU A 776 15.14 24.32 41.68
C LEU A 776 13.93 23.49 42.12
N CYS A 777 13.44 22.61 41.25
CA CYS A 777 12.48 21.54 41.61
C CYS A 777 12.69 20.27 40.77
N VAL A 778 13.95 19.87 40.57
CA VAL A 778 14.32 18.49 40.19
C VAL A 778 15.26 17.97 41.26
N LEU A 779 14.70 17.59 42.41
CA LEU A 779 15.22 16.62 43.36
C LEU A 779 14.35 16.72 44.62
N SER A 780 13.68 15.61 44.93
CA SER A 780 13.05 15.27 46.21
C SER A 780 11.52 15.23 46.15
N TYR A 781 11.01 14.04 45.84
CA TYR A 781 10.06 13.24 46.63
C TYR A 781 9.15 12.42 45.70
N ARG A 782 8.77 11.16 45.98
CA ARG A 782 9.29 10.01 46.74
C ARG A 782 8.17 8.96 46.67
N VAL A 783 8.56 7.69 46.77
CA VAL A 783 7.75 6.48 47.06
C VAL A 783 7.04 5.87 45.86
#